data_AF-A0A5A9PPA3-F1
#
_entry.id   AF-A0A5A9PPA3-F1
#
_cell.length_a   1.000
_cell.length_b   1.000
_cell.length_c   1.000
_cell.angle_alpha   90.00
_cell.angle_beta   90.00
_cell.angle_gamma   90.00
#
_symmetry.space_group_name_H-M   'P 1'
#
loop_
_entity.id
_entity.type
_entity.pdbx_description
1 polymer ?
#
loop_
_entity_poly.entity_id
_entity_poly.type
_entity_poly.pdbx_seq_one_letter_code
_entity_poly.pdbx_strand_id
1 'polypeptide(L)'
;MTSSVAVLMSNLMKGDLLPSALIWITSRPAAAHQIPSKYITRLTEIQGFNDPQKEEYFRKRISDEHQFNRIMSHIRRARSLHIMCHIPVFCWISSTVLQKILTQHHTEEMPKTLSEMYIHFLLIQMKMKNEKYDPERDPEINREVIVKLSEVAFKQLMKGNVMFYEEDLRECGIDITDASLYSGICTEIFKEESVFHHRKIYSFIHLSFQEFLAAFFMFYCFLMKKTEDLKMILEERYGSDYDSVSESDSDYDSDYYKSSSNEISLSQLLRSAVDKAVQSRTGHLDLFLRFLLGISLETNQRLLQDLLTHTHNSSEDINTITQHIKERIKGDDDDDDDDGLSSDRSINLFLCLSEVNDQTLYREIEEFVRSDKHSEEKLSAAHCSAIAYMLQTSEEVMDEFDLKKYNTSREGRRRLMPAVINCSRAILSGCHVTEECCVSLSSCLQSSSSLRELDLSNNDLKDSGVKLISDALKTNNCQLHTLRLSLCNVTEECCVSLSSCLQSSSSLRELDLSNNDLKDSGVKLISDALNTHNSQLHTLRLSGCMVTDEGCCSLASALSSQSSHLRELDLSYNHTQHTTQQLLSHTRNDPNYTINVSHGGERRITAGLHKYAVDLTLDLNTTHTQLKVSEENRKITRVSESQSYPDHPDRFDVCHQVLCRESLTGRCYWETEWSGSEVDISVSYKSIERKRENADSVFGYNDKSWSLRCSDHTFTAHHNNNQTHISVSPGVCKRAGVYVDQSAGTLSFYSVSDTHTLTHLHTYYTKFTETLCAGFTLYHEDASVCLCDMNSLYRASC
;
A
#
# COMPACT_ATOMS: atom_id res chain seq x y z
N MET A 1 -23.91 -40.67 12.65
CA MET A 1 -23.61 -39.23 12.57
C MET A 1 -22.48 -39.05 11.59
N THR A 2 -22.78 -38.71 10.34
CA THR A 2 -21.74 -38.38 9.35
C THR A 2 -21.19 -37.01 9.72
N SER A 3 -19.94 -36.95 10.19
CA SER A 3 -19.25 -35.66 10.33
C SER A 3 -19.21 -35.00 8.95
N SER A 4 -19.57 -33.72 8.86
CA SER A 4 -19.51 -33.01 7.59
C SER A 4 -18.07 -32.96 7.09
N VAL A 5 -17.86 -32.86 5.78
CA VAL A 5 -16.53 -32.73 5.17
C VAL A 5 -15.76 -31.57 5.81
N ALA A 6 -16.44 -30.48 6.16
CA ALA A 6 -15.86 -29.34 6.87
C ALA A 6 -15.28 -29.73 8.24
N VAL A 7 -15.99 -30.54 9.02
CA VAL A 7 -15.50 -31.05 10.32
C VAL A 7 -14.30 -31.98 10.11
N LEU A 8 -14.35 -32.85 9.09
CA LEU A 8 -13.25 -33.75 8.76
C LEU A 8 -11.98 -32.97 8.37
N MET A 9 -12.11 -31.99 7.47
CA MET A 9 -11.01 -31.11 7.06
C MET A 9 -10.46 -30.29 8.23
N SER A 10 -11.34 -29.74 9.08
CA SER A 10 -10.91 -29.00 10.28
C SER A 10 -10.11 -29.88 11.23
N ASN A 11 -10.54 -31.12 11.47
CA ASN A 11 -9.83 -32.05 12.35
C ASN A 11 -8.52 -32.57 11.74
N LEU A 12 -8.46 -32.76 10.41
CA LEU A 12 -7.21 -33.06 9.71
C LEU A 12 -6.20 -31.92 9.86
N MET A 13 -6.63 -30.67 9.66
CA MET A 13 -5.78 -29.48 9.80
C MET A 13 -5.32 -29.24 11.25
N LYS A 14 -6.16 -29.56 12.24
CA LYS A 14 -5.80 -29.49 13.66
C LYS A 14 -4.84 -30.61 14.10
N GLY A 15 -4.74 -31.69 13.32
CA GLY A 15 -4.02 -32.90 13.71
C GLY A 15 -4.81 -33.83 14.64
N ASP A 16 -6.10 -33.55 14.89
CA ASP A 16 -6.99 -34.42 15.66
C ASP A 16 -7.27 -35.74 14.91
N LEU A 17 -7.23 -35.67 13.57
CA LEU A 17 -7.31 -36.79 12.65
C LEU A 17 -6.01 -36.86 11.85
N LEU A 18 -5.38 -38.04 11.80
CA LEU A 18 -4.12 -38.29 11.09
C LEU A 18 -3.00 -37.28 11.43
N PRO A 19 -2.53 -37.23 12.70
CA PRO A 19 -1.59 -36.20 13.18
C PRO A 19 -0.25 -36.15 12.43
N SER A 20 0.13 -37.24 11.76
CA SER A 20 1.37 -37.33 10.98
C SER A 20 1.18 -37.06 9.48
N ALA A 21 -0.06 -36.80 9.03
CA ALA A 21 -0.32 -36.51 7.63
C ALA A 21 0.16 -35.10 7.26
N LEU A 22 0.83 -35.00 6.10
CA LEU A 22 1.18 -33.72 5.51
C LEU A 22 0.05 -33.28 4.58
N ILE A 23 -0.44 -32.06 4.78
CA ILE A 23 -1.56 -31.51 4.02
C ILE A 23 -1.04 -30.34 3.19
N TRP A 24 -1.25 -30.40 1.88
CA TRP A 24 -1.02 -29.26 0.99
C TRP A 24 -2.37 -28.72 0.54
N ILE A 25 -2.63 -27.44 0.82
CA ILE A 25 -3.85 -26.73 0.40
C ILE A 25 -3.49 -25.71 -0.67
N THR A 26 -4.23 -25.69 -1.77
CA THR A 26 -4.16 -24.63 -2.78
C THR A 26 -5.40 -23.75 -2.67
N SER A 27 -5.23 -22.42 -2.62
CA SER A 27 -6.33 -21.46 -2.49
C SER A 27 -6.05 -20.20 -3.31
N ARG A 28 -7.11 -19.45 -3.67
CA ARG A 28 -6.96 -18.10 -4.23
C ARG A 28 -6.47 -17.14 -3.13
N PRO A 29 -5.68 -16.10 -3.47
CA PRO A 29 -5.21 -15.12 -2.48
C PRO A 29 -6.35 -14.55 -1.62
N ALA A 30 -7.46 -14.15 -2.26
CA ALA A 30 -8.64 -13.62 -1.60
C ALA A 30 -9.33 -14.56 -0.59
N ALA A 31 -9.01 -15.86 -0.58
CA ALA A 31 -9.56 -16.83 0.37
C ALA A 31 -8.50 -17.44 1.31
N ALA A 32 -7.21 -17.15 1.10
CA ALA A 32 -6.12 -17.72 1.89
C ALA A 32 -6.17 -17.30 3.36
N HIS A 33 -6.58 -16.05 3.64
CA HIS A 33 -6.67 -15.49 4.99
C HIS A 33 -7.73 -16.19 5.88
N GLN A 34 -8.64 -16.97 5.28
CA GLN A 34 -9.64 -17.72 6.04
C GLN A 34 -9.06 -18.96 6.73
N ILE A 35 -7.87 -19.41 6.33
CA ILE A 35 -7.15 -20.49 6.99
C ILE A 35 -6.36 -19.90 8.17
N PRO A 36 -6.65 -20.28 9.43
CA PRO A 36 -5.94 -19.72 10.57
C PRO A 36 -4.43 -20.01 10.48
N SER A 37 -3.62 -18.95 10.55
CA SER A 37 -2.16 -19.02 10.38
C SER A 37 -1.46 -20.00 11.33
N LYS A 38 -2.02 -20.23 12.53
CA LYS A 38 -1.54 -21.23 13.50
C LYS A 38 -1.50 -22.67 12.98
N TYR A 39 -2.23 -22.99 11.92
CA TYR A 39 -2.24 -24.30 11.27
C TYR A 39 -1.39 -24.35 9.99
N ILE A 40 -0.74 -23.24 9.62
CA ILE A 40 0.06 -23.14 8.40
C ILE A 40 1.54 -23.18 8.79
N THR A 41 2.20 -24.31 8.53
CA THR A 41 3.65 -24.43 8.74
C THR A 41 4.45 -23.73 7.66
N ARG A 42 3.92 -23.69 6.43
CA ARG A 42 4.56 -23.06 5.27
C ARG A 42 3.50 -22.51 4.33
N LEU A 43 3.69 -21.26 3.91
CA LEU A 43 2.91 -20.62 2.86
C LEU A 43 3.79 -20.47 1.60
N THR A 44 3.23 -20.68 0.43
CA THR A 44 3.94 -20.49 -0.84
C THR A 44 2.98 -19.88 -1.84
N GLU A 45 3.34 -18.73 -2.38
CA GLU A 45 2.59 -18.04 -3.42
C GLU A 45 3.07 -18.50 -4.80
N ILE A 46 2.12 -18.89 -5.66
CA ILE A 46 2.39 -19.19 -7.07
C ILE A 46 2.13 -17.90 -7.86
N GLN A 47 3.20 -17.18 -8.18
CA GLN A 47 3.08 -15.87 -8.82
C GLN A 47 2.70 -15.97 -10.30
N GLY A 48 3.12 -17.01 -11.03
CA GLY A 48 2.82 -17.16 -12.46
C GLY A 48 4.03 -16.84 -13.34
N PHE A 49 3.78 -16.36 -14.56
CA PHE A 49 4.83 -16.09 -15.56
C PHE A 49 5.33 -14.65 -15.50
N ASN A 50 6.63 -14.46 -15.32
CA ASN A 50 7.31 -13.20 -15.63
C ASN A 50 7.39 -12.97 -17.15
N ASP A 51 7.78 -11.77 -17.59
CA ASP A 51 7.78 -11.42 -19.02
C ASP A 51 8.66 -12.35 -19.90
N PRO A 52 9.88 -12.73 -19.48
CA PRO A 52 10.64 -13.74 -20.20
C PRO A 52 9.92 -15.08 -20.35
N GLN A 53 9.24 -15.55 -19.28
CA GLN A 53 8.47 -16.81 -19.31
C GLN A 53 7.22 -16.71 -20.19
N LYS A 54 6.55 -15.55 -20.21
CA LYS A 54 5.44 -15.28 -21.14
C LYS A 54 5.93 -15.45 -22.58
N GLU A 55 7.02 -14.79 -22.95
CA GLU A 55 7.62 -14.92 -24.28
C GLU A 55 8.01 -16.36 -24.62
N GLU A 56 8.66 -17.06 -23.69
CA GLU A 56 9.06 -18.45 -23.87
C GLU A 56 7.85 -19.34 -24.14
N TYR A 57 6.76 -19.15 -23.41
CA TYR A 57 5.51 -19.89 -23.59
C TYR A 57 4.94 -19.71 -25.01
N PHE A 58 4.80 -18.46 -25.46
CA PHE A 58 4.28 -18.16 -26.79
C PHE A 58 5.22 -18.67 -27.89
N ARG A 59 6.54 -18.54 -27.70
CA ARG A 59 7.56 -19.02 -28.64
C ARG A 59 7.54 -20.53 -28.81
N LYS A 60 7.29 -21.28 -27.73
CA LYS A 60 7.14 -22.75 -27.78
C LYS A 60 5.88 -23.20 -28.54
N ARG A 61 4.84 -22.36 -28.60
CA ARG A 61 3.56 -22.68 -29.25
C ARG A 61 3.42 -22.16 -30.67
N ILE A 62 4.09 -21.07 -31.01
CA ILE A 62 3.99 -20.40 -32.30
C ILE A 62 5.30 -20.61 -33.05
N SER A 63 5.29 -21.52 -34.03
CA SER A 63 6.49 -21.82 -34.83
C SER A 63 6.81 -20.75 -35.88
N ASP A 64 5.81 -19.97 -36.31
CA ASP A 64 5.99 -18.90 -37.30
C ASP A 64 6.46 -17.60 -36.62
N GLU A 65 7.66 -17.14 -37.00
CA GLU A 65 8.31 -15.99 -36.34
C GLU A 65 7.56 -14.67 -36.54
N HIS A 66 6.94 -14.47 -37.70
CA HIS A 66 6.16 -13.27 -37.98
C HIS A 66 4.87 -13.22 -37.15
N GLN A 67 4.13 -14.33 -37.06
CA GLN A 67 2.97 -14.46 -36.18
C GLN A 67 3.36 -14.29 -34.72
N PHE A 68 4.47 -14.89 -34.26
CA PHE A 68 4.96 -14.73 -32.90
C PHE A 68 5.22 -13.26 -32.57
N ASN A 69 5.98 -12.55 -33.41
CA ASN A 69 6.31 -11.14 -33.18
C ASN A 69 5.06 -10.26 -33.18
N ARG A 70 4.10 -10.53 -34.07
CA ARG A 70 2.84 -9.77 -34.16
C ARG A 70 1.94 -10.01 -32.95
N ILE A 71 1.81 -11.27 -32.48
CA ILE A 71 1.06 -11.61 -31.26
C ILE A 71 1.71 -10.97 -30.04
N MET A 72 3.02 -11.11 -29.88
CA MET A 72 3.74 -10.54 -28.74
C MET A 72 3.65 -9.01 -28.72
N SER A 73 3.77 -8.36 -29.88
CA SER A 73 3.59 -6.91 -29.98
C SER A 73 2.18 -6.48 -29.58
N HIS A 74 1.15 -7.22 -29.99
CA HIS A 74 -0.22 -6.95 -29.59
C HIS A 74 -0.45 -7.15 -28.09
N ILE A 75 0.03 -8.26 -27.53
CA ILE A 75 -0.09 -8.54 -26.09
C ILE A 75 0.56 -7.44 -25.26
N ARG A 76 1.78 -6.99 -25.60
CA ARG A 76 2.46 -5.89 -24.88
C ARG A 76 1.67 -4.57 -24.97
N ARG A 77 1.15 -4.22 -26.14
CA ARG A 77 0.31 -3.01 -26.32
C ARG A 77 -1.01 -3.08 -25.57
N ALA A 78 -1.64 -4.25 -25.50
CA ALA A 78 -2.90 -4.45 -24.81
C ALA A 78 -2.66 -4.76 -23.33
N ARG A 79 -2.55 -3.71 -22.49
CA ARG A 79 -2.20 -3.84 -21.06
C ARG A 79 -3.01 -4.90 -20.31
N SER A 80 -4.33 -4.93 -20.50
CA SER A 80 -5.19 -5.95 -19.88
C SER A 80 -4.71 -7.37 -20.23
N LEU A 81 -4.44 -7.64 -21.52
CA LEU A 81 -3.94 -8.95 -21.97
C LEU A 81 -2.55 -9.25 -21.42
N HIS A 82 -1.65 -8.27 -21.44
CA HIS A 82 -0.30 -8.43 -20.90
C HIS A 82 -0.30 -8.86 -19.44
N ILE A 83 -1.13 -8.20 -18.63
CA ILE A 83 -1.26 -8.48 -17.20
C ILE A 83 -1.88 -9.85 -16.98
N MET A 84 -2.93 -10.19 -17.71
CA MET A 84 -3.59 -11.49 -17.56
C MET A 84 -2.69 -12.66 -17.99
N CYS A 85 -1.84 -12.47 -19.01
CA CYS A 85 -0.84 -13.48 -19.40
C CYS A 85 0.21 -13.77 -18.30
N HIS A 86 0.17 -13.09 -17.16
CA HIS A 86 0.87 -13.57 -15.96
C HIS A 86 0.34 -14.93 -15.49
N ILE A 87 -0.95 -15.22 -15.68
CA ILE A 87 -1.54 -16.52 -15.31
C ILE A 87 -1.50 -17.45 -16.54
N PRO A 88 -0.89 -18.65 -16.44
CA PRO A 88 -0.65 -19.54 -17.58
C PRO A 88 -1.89 -19.92 -18.41
N VAL A 89 -3.07 -20.04 -17.79
CA VAL A 89 -4.32 -20.36 -18.51
C VAL A 89 -4.70 -19.25 -19.50
N PHE A 90 -4.46 -17.98 -19.15
CA PHE A 90 -4.71 -16.87 -20.06
C PHE A 90 -3.69 -16.82 -21.20
N CYS A 91 -2.45 -17.27 -21.00
CA CYS A 91 -1.53 -17.49 -22.12
C CYS A 91 -2.04 -18.55 -23.09
N TRP A 92 -2.62 -19.64 -22.58
CA TRP A 92 -3.20 -20.69 -23.42
C TRP A 92 -4.39 -20.17 -24.25
N ILE A 93 -5.33 -19.50 -23.60
CA ILE A 93 -6.50 -18.89 -24.26
C ILE A 93 -6.02 -17.88 -25.29
N SER A 94 -5.09 -17.00 -24.92
CA SER A 94 -4.58 -15.95 -25.81
C SER A 94 -3.84 -16.49 -27.00
N SER A 95 -3.00 -17.51 -26.80
CA SER A 95 -2.34 -18.22 -27.87
C SER A 95 -3.35 -18.85 -28.82
N THR A 96 -4.43 -19.44 -28.30
CA THR A 96 -5.45 -20.11 -29.12
C THR A 96 -6.24 -19.11 -29.97
N VAL A 97 -6.73 -18.04 -29.35
CA VAL A 97 -7.53 -17.01 -30.01
C VAL A 97 -6.71 -16.26 -31.05
N LEU A 98 -5.57 -15.71 -30.66
CA LEU A 98 -4.79 -14.82 -31.52
C LEU A 98 -4.18 -15.57 -32.72
N GLN A 99 -3.76 -16.83 -32.55
CA GLN A 99 -3.32 -17.66 -33.68
C GLN A 99 -4.47 -17.92 -34.67
N LYS A 100 -5.66 -18.25 -34.17
CA LYS A 100 -6.81 -18.56 -35.03
C LYS A 100 -7.29 -17.34 -35.81
N ILE A 101 -7.33 -16.16 -35.18
CA ILE A 101 -7.67 -14.90 -35.85
C ILE A 101 -6.65 -14.57 -36.94
N LEU A 102 -5.34 -14.64 -36.63
CA LEU A 102 -4.28 -14.33 -37.60
C LEU A 102 -4.22 -15.30 -38.79
N THR A 103 -4.66 -16.55 -38.60
CA THR A 103 -4.71 -17.55 -39.67
C THR A 103 -5.98 -17.46 -40.53
N GLN A 104 -7.07 -16.88 -40.01
CA GLN A 104 -8.36 -16.87 -40.70
C GLN A 104 -8.61 -15.61 -41.54
N HIS A 105 -8.18 -14.40 -41.15
CA HIS A 105 -8.28 -13.19 -42.00
C HIS A 105 -7.31 -12.06 -41.60
N HIS A 106 -6.94 -11.18 -42.54
CA HIS A 106 -6.05 -10.01 -42.32
C HIS A 106 -6.76 -8.74 -41.80
N THR A 107 -8.10 -8.74 -41.72
CA THR A 107 -8.93 -7.53 -41.54
C THR A 107 -9.68 -7.43 -40.20
N GLU A 108 -9.74 -8.49 -39.39
CA GLU A 108 -10.36 -8.43 -38.05
C GLU A 108 -9.41 -7.77 -37.04
N GLU A 109 -9.93 -6.82 -36.27
CA GLU A 109 -9.17 -6.16 -35.21
C GLU A 109 -8.88 -7.17 -34.10
N MET A 110 -7.64 -7.22 -33.63
CA MET A 110 -7.25 -8.18 -32.60
C MET A 110 -7.92 -7.81 -31.25
N PRO A 111 -8.46 -8.79 -30.51
CA PRO A 111 -9.14 -8.54 -29.24
C PRO A 111 -8.22 -7.81 -28.25
N LYS A 112 -8.74 -6.82 -27.53
CA LYS A 112 -7.99 -6.02 -26.55
C LYS A 112 -8.46 -6.28 -25.11
N THR A 113 -9.71 -6.67 -24.95
CA THR A 113 -10.37 -6.88 -23.66
C THR A 113 -10.42 -8.35 -23.28
N LEU A 114 -10.59 -8.64 -21.99
CA LEU A 114 -10.77 -10.03 -21.53
C LEU A 114 -12.04 -10.64 -22.11
N SER A 115 -13.10 -9.82 -22.17
CA SER A 115 -14.41 -10.23 -22.67
C SER A 115 -14.35 -10.59 -24.15
N GLU A 116 -13.71 -9.78 -25.00
CA GLU A 116 -13.52 -10.12 -26.42
C GLU A 116 -12.73 -11.43 -26.57
N MET A 117 -11.67 -11.64 -25.78
CA MET A 117 -10.88 -12.87 -25.82
C MET A 117 -11.73 -14.11 -25.51
N TYR A 118 -12.61 -14.03 -24.51
CA TYR A 118 -13.48 -15.16 -24.14
C TYR A 118 -14.61 -15.38 -25.12
N ILE A 119 -15.17 -14.30 -25.70
CA ILE A 119 -16.15 -14.39 -26.79
C ILE A 119 -15.52 -15.12 -27.98
N HIS A 120 -14.37 -14.66 -28.46
CA HIS A 120 -13.68 -15.31 -29.57
C HIS A 120 -13.28 -16.75 -29.23
N PHE A 121 -12.81 -17.01 -28.01
CA PHE A 121 -12.49 -18.37 -27.59
C PHE A 121 -13.72 -19.29 -27.65
N LEU A 122 -14.88 -18.85 -27.13
CA LEU A 122 -16.14 -19.59 -27.19
C LEU A 122 -16.54 -19.88 -28.65
N LEU A 123 -16.52 -18.86 -29.52
CA LEU A 123 -16.85 -19.01 -30.95
C LEU A 123 -15.90 -19.99 -31.66
N ILE A 124 -14.61 -19.95 -31.35
CA ILE A 124 -13.61 -20.89 -31.89
C ILE A 124 -13.91 -22.32 -31.41
N GLN A 125 -14.23 -22.51 -30.12
CA GLN A 125 -14.59 -23.84 -29.59
C GLN A 125 -15.85 -24.39 -30.27
N MET A 126 -16.88 -23.56 -30.45
CA MET A 126 -18.11 -23.93 -31.16
C MET A 126 -17.82 -24.36 -32.60
N LYS A 127 -17.02 -23.56 -33.33
CA LYS A 127 -16.64 -23.86 -34.72
C LYS A 127 -15.84 -25.16 -34.82
N MET A 128 -14.81 -25.34 -33.98
CA MET A 128 -13.98 -26.54 -33.96
C MET A 128 -14.78 -27.80 -33.64
N LYS A 129 -15.77 -27.71 -32.75
CA LYS A 129 -16.67 -28.82 -32.44
C LYS A 129 -17.55 -29.19 -33.63
N ASN A 130 -18.17 -28.21 -34.28
CA ASN A 130 -19.00 -28.44 -35.47
C ASN A 130 -18.17 -29.10 -36.59
N GLU A 131 -16.97 -28.58 -36.86
CA GLU A 131 -16.05 -29.16 -37.86
C GLU A 131 -15.66 -30.62 -37.53
N LYS A 132 -15.51 -30.97 -36.25
CA LYS A 132 -14.96 -32.28 -35.83
C LYS A 132 -16.01 -33.37 -35.65
N TYR A 133 -17.19 -33.05 -35.15
CA TYR A 133 -18.16 -34.04 -34.68
C TYR A 133 -19.52 -33.98 -35.37
N ASP A 134 -19.94 -32.80 -35.85
CA ASP A 134 -21.29 -32.62 -36.37
C ASP A 134 -21.38 -31.44 -37.36
N PRO A 135 -20.81 -31.58 -38.57
CA PRO A 135 -20.71 -30.49 -39.54
C PRO A 135 -22.07 -30.10 -40.16
N GLU A 136 -23.09 -30.95 -40.02
CA GLU A 136 -24.45 -30.72 -40.53
C GLU A 136 -25.43 -30.29 -39.43
N ARG A 137 -24.97 -30.14 -38.16
CA ARG A 137 -25.85 -29.75 -37.05
C ARG A 137 -26.42 -28.35 -37.25
N ASP A 138 -27.71 -28.22 -36.96
CA ASP A 138 -28.38 -26.92 -36.93
C ASP A 138 -27.68 -25.96 -35.93
N PRO A 139 -27.24 -24.77 -36.38
CA PRO A 139 -26.72 -23.72 -35.52
C PRO A 139 -27.64 -23.38 -34.33
N GLU A 140 -28.97 -23.47 -34.48
CA GLU A 140 -29.93 -23.19 -33.41
C GLU A 140 -29.82 -24.19 -32.25
N ILE A 141 -29.57 -25.47 -32.54
CA ILE A 141 -29.40 -26.51 -31.51
C ILE A 141 -28.10 -26.25 -30.72
N ASN A 142 -27.03 -25.86 -31.41
CA ASN A 142 -25.76 -25.53 -30.74
C ASN A 142 -25.94 -24.33 -29.81
N ARG A 143 -26.67 -23.31 -30.26
CA ARG A 143 -27.02 -22.15 -29.45
C ARG A 143 -27.81 -22.53 -28.19
N GLU A 144 -28.84 -23.36 -28.32
CA GLU A 144 -29.65 -23.80 -27.18
C GLU A 144 -28.80 -24.50 -26.11
N VAL A 145 -27.88 -25.39 -26.54
CA VAL A 145 -26.99 -26.10 -25.61
C VAL A 145 -26.03 -25.14 -24.90
N ILE A 146 -25.47 -24.15 -25.59
CA ILE A 146 -24.60 -23.14 -24.97
C ILE A 146 -25.38 -22.30 -23.94
N VAL A 147 -26.61 -21.89 -24.24
CA VAL A 147 -27.46 -21.16 -23.28
C VAL A 147 -27.73 -22.00 -22.03
N LYS A 148 -28.07 -23.28 -22.18
CA LYS A 148 -28.28 -24.19 -21.03
C LYS A 148 -27.01 -24.44 -20.22
N LEU A 149 -25.85 -24.59 -20.88
CA LEU A 149 -24.57 -24.68 -20.17
C LEU A 149 -24.24 -23.39 -19.42
N SER A 150 -24.64 -22.24 -19.97
CA SER A 150 -24.47 -20.95 -19.32
C SER A 150 -25.39 -20.79 -18.10
N GLU A 151 -26.59 -21.36 -18.14
CA GLU A 151 -27.48 -21.47 -16.98
C GLU A 151 -26.85 -22.31 -15.86
N VAL A 152 -26.27 -23.46 -16.20
CA VAL A 152 -25.53 -24.30 -15.23
C VAL A 152 -24.37 -23.51 -14.63
N ALA A 153 -23.59 -22.81 -15.47
CA ALA A 153 -22.47 -21.99 -15.03
C ALA A 153 -22.92 -20.92 -14.01
N PHE A 154 -24.02 -20.21 -14.31
CA PHE A 154 -24.60 -19.20 -13.43
C PHE A 154 -25.07 -19.79 -12.09
N LYS A 155 -25.90 -20.83 -12.12
CA LYS A 155 -26.42 -21.48 -10.91
C LYS A 155 -25.31 -22.00 -10.00
N GLN A 156 -24.29 -22.65 -10.59
CA GLN A 156 -23.18 -23.19 -9.81
C GLN A 156 -22.24 -22.09 -9.29
N LEU A 157 -22.03 -21.01 -10.06
CA LEU A 157 -21.25 -19.87 -9.60
C LEU A 157 -21.89 -19.20 -8.38
N MET A 158 -23.22 -18.95 -8.43
CA MET A 158 -23.97 -18.37 -7.31
C MET A 158 -23.97 -19.27 -6.06
N LYS A 159 -23.90 -20.60 -6.24
CA LYS A 159 -23.74 -21.58 -5.15
C LYS A 159 -22.30 -21.69 -4.63
N GLY A 160 -21.31 -21.09 -5.31
CA GLY A 160 -19.89 -21.22 -4.98
C GLY A 160 -19.27 -22.57 -5.40
N ASN A 161 -19.90 -23.30 -6.32
CA ASN A 161 -19.48 -24.61 -6.78
C ASN A 161 -18.65 -24.52 -8.06
N VAL A 162 -17.50 -25.18 -8.08
CA VAL A 162 -16.65 -25.36 -9.28
C VAL A 162 -16.96 -26.66 -10.02
N MET A 163 -17.43 -27.66 -9.27
CA MET A 163 -17.77 -28.99 -9.76
C MET A 163 -19.28 -29.20 -9.60
N PHE A 164 -19.88 -29.93 -10.53
CA PHE A 164 -21.31 -30.23 -10.52
C PHE A 164 -21.59 -31.63 -11.06
N TYR A 165 -22.80 -32.12 -10.84
CA TYR A 165 -23.18 -33.49 -11.13
C TYR A 165 -24.11 -33.59 -12.34
N GLU A 166 -24.37 -34.82 -12.73
CA GLU A 166 -25.31 -35.15 -13.80
C GLU A 166 -26.72 -34.62 -13.53
N GLU A 167 -27.14 -34.58 -12.27
CA GLU A 167 -28.45 -34.05 -11.91
C GLU A 167 -28.57 -32.55 -12.19
N ASP A 168 -27.50 -31.78 -11.97
CA ASP A 168 -27.47 -30.34 -12.25
C ASP A 168 -27.61 -30.05 -13.77
N LEU A 169 -27.03 -30.92 -14.61
CA LEU A 169 -27.18 -30.85 -16.07
C LEU A 169 -28.62 -31.16 -16.51
N ARG A 170 -29.22 -32.21 -15.92
CA ARG A 170 -30.61 -32.61 -16.23
C ARG A 170 -31.62 -31.56 -15.77
N GLU A 171 -31.38 -30.91 -14.63
CA GLU A 171 -32.23 -29.83 -14.11
C GLU A 171 -32.30 -28.65 -15.11
N CYS A 172 -31.21 -28.39 -15.84
CA CYS A 172 -31.16 -27.36 -16.89
C CYS A 172 -31.55 -27.91 -18.28
N GLY A 173 -32.11 -29.12 -18.37
CA GLY A 173 -32.61 -29.72 -19.60
C GLY A 173 -31.53 -30.09 -20.63
N ILE A 174 -30.32 -30.44 -20.17
CA ILE A 174 -29.22 -30.94 -21.00
C ILE A 174 -29.25 -32.47 -21.03
N ASP A 175 -29.33 -33.06 -22.23
CA ASP A 175 -29.14 -34.50 -22.40
C ASP A 175 -27.65 -34.87 -22.28
N ILE A 176 -27.34 -35.86 -21.44
CA ILE A 176 -25.97 -36.32 -21.16
C ILE A 176 -25.34 -37.02 -22.36
N THR A 177 -26.13 -37.49 -23.31
CA THR A 177 -25.61 -37.95 -24.60
C THR A 177 -24.91 -36.82 -25.36
N ASP A 178 -25.34 -35.56 -25.20
CA ASP A 178 -24.76 -34.36 -25.81
C ASP A 178 -23.64 -33.70 -24.98
N ALA A 179 -23.67 -33.81 -23.64
CA ALA A 179 -22.69 -33.14 -22.75
C ALA A 179 -21.25 -33.66 -22.92
N SER A 180 -21.09 -34.94 -23.28
CA SER A 180 -19.78 -35.55 -23.55
C SER A 180 -19.08 -35.02 -24.82
N LEU A 181 -19.76 -34.21 -25.64
CA LEU A 181 -19.23 -33.64 -26.90
C LEU A 181 -18.56 -32.27 -26.75
N TYR A 182 -18.60 -31.63 -25.58
CA TYR A 182 -18.04 -30.28 -25.36
C TYR A 182 -16.70 -30.29 -24.60
N SER A 183 -15.79 -31.22 -24.94
CA SER A 183 -14.45 -31.35 -24.31
C SER A 183 -13.56 -30.09 -24.33
N GLY A 184 -13.96 -29.01 -25.03
CA GLY A 184 -13.30 -27.70 -25.00
C GLY A 184 -13.97 -26.64 -24.12
N ILE A 185 -15.12 -26.94 -23.50
CA ILE A 185 -15.92 -26.03 -22.67
C ILE A 185 -16.25 -26.67 -21.31
N CYS A 186 -16.82 -27.87 -21.32
CA CYS A 186 -17.25 -28.64 -20.16
C CYS A 186 -16.68 -30.06 -20.23
N THR A 187 -16.05 -30.51 -19.15
CA THR A 187 -15.29 -31.77 -19.12
C THR A 187 -15.81 -32.68 -18.00
N GLU A 188 -15.96 -33.96 -18.30
CA GLU A 188 -16.17 -35.03 -17.30
C GLU A 188 -14.80 -35.33 -16.64
N ILE A 189 -14.68 -35.13 -15.32
CA ILE A 189 -13.38 -35.23 -14.62
C ILE A 189 -13.14 -36.64 -14.05
N PHE A 190 -14.16 -37.32 -13.50
CA PHE A 190 -14.01 -38.67 -12.92
C PHE A 190 -15.28 -39.54 -13.00
N LYS A 191 -15.05 -40.86 -12.95
CA LYS A 191 -16.02 -41.94 -12.67
C LYS A 191 -15.74 -42.56 -11.30
N GLU A 192 -16.82 -42.72 -10.52
CA GLU A 192 -17.01 -43.47 -9.25
C GLU A 192 -16.71 -42.77 -7.92
N GLU A 193 -17.79 -42.50 -7.17
CA GLU A 193 -17.80 -42.53 -5.72
C GLU A 193 -18.66 -43.73 -5.24
N SER A 194 -17.96 -44.76 -4.76
CA SER A 194 -18.42 -46.03 -4.15
C SER A 194 -18.56 -47.23 -5.10
N VAL A 195 -18.15 -48.40 -4.58
CA VAL A 195 -18.23 -49.77 -5.15
C VAL A 195 -19.65 -50.16 -5.63
N PHE A 196 -20.67 -49.32 -5.39
CA PHE A 196 -22.06 -49.58 -5.72
C PHE A 196 -22.77 -48.48 -6.54
N HIS A 197 -22.20 -47.26 -6.71
CA HIS A 197 -22.85 -46.17 -7.48
C HIS A 197 -21.83 -45.36 -8.32
N HIS A 198 -21.97 -45.42 -9.65
CA HIS A 198 -21.17 -44.62 -10.58
C HIS A 198 -21.79 -43.22 -10.74
N ARG A 199 -21.34 -42.22 -9.97
CA ARG A 199 -21.73 -40.82 -10.21
C ARG A 199 -20.68 -40.12 -11.06
N LYS A 200 -21.13 -39.41 -12.10
CA LYS A 200 -20.27 -38.60 -12.98
C LYS A 200 -20.15 -37.19 -12.42
N ILE A 201 -18.94 -36.64 -12.47
CA ILE A 201 -18.62 -35.28 -12.01
C ILE A 201 -18.11 -34.47 -13.19
N TYR A 202 -18.64 -33.26 -13.34
CA TYR A 202 -18.33 -32.34 -14.42
C TYR A 202 -17.72 -31.04 -13.88
N SER A 203 -16.94 -30.37 -14.71
CA SER A 203 -16.56 -28.97 -14.51
C SER A 203 -16.39 -28.26 -15.85
N PHE A 204 -16.37 -26.93 -15.80
CA PHE A 204 -15.84 -26.15 -16.91
C PHE A 204 -14.32 -26.29 -17.00
N ILE A 205 -13.75 -26.03 -18.18
CA ILE A 205 -12.30 -26.12 -18.43
C ILE A 205 -11.46 -25.28 -17.45
N HIS A 206 -12.02 -24.19 -16.95
CA HIS A 206 -11.44 -23.32 -15.94
C HIS A 206 -12.55 -22.47 -15.29
N LEU A 207 -12.35 -22.04 -14.04
CA LEU A 207 -13.32 -21.22 -13.30
C LEU A 207 -13.66 -19.91 -14.03
N SER A 208 -12.68 -19.24 -14.63
CA SER A 208 -12.92 -18.03 -15.43
C SER A 208 -13.86 -18.26 -16.62
N PHE A 209 -13.93 -19.49 -17.16
CA PHE A 209 -14.87 -19.83 -18.22
C PHE A 209 -16.29 -20.03 -17.68
N GLN A 210 -16.42 -20.60 -16.48
CA GLN A 210 -17.69 -20.64 -15.75
C GLN A 210 -18.18 -19.22 -15.44
N GLU A 211 -17.31 -18.32 -14.97
CA GLU A 211 -17.64 -16.92 -14.70
C GLU A 211 -18.07 -16.17 -15.96
N PHE A 212 -17.39 -16.41 -17.10
CA PHE A 212 -17.77 -15.85 -18.39
C PHE A 212 -19.15 -16.32 -18.87
N LEU A 213 -19.41 -17.64 -18.84
CA LEU A 213 -20.70 -18.18 -19.25
C LEU A 213 -21.83 -17.74 -18.31
N ALA A 214 -21.56 -17.64 -17.01
CA ALA A 214 -22.52 -17.09 -16.05
C ALA A 214 -22.88 -15.63 -16.39
N ALA A 215 -21.89 -14.79 -16.74
CA ALA A 215 -22.11 -13.41 -17.15
C ALA A 215 -22.91 -13.32 -18.46
N PHE A 216 -22.60 -14.18 -19.43
CA PHE A 216 -23.38 -14.31 -20.65
C PHE A 216 -24.83 -14.69 -20.37
N PHE A 217 -25.06 -15.68 -19.49
CA PHE A 217 -26.41 -16.11 -19.13
C PHE A 217 -27.23 -14.98 -18.49
N MET A 218 -26.62 -14.23 -17.58
CA MET A 218 -27.27 -13.07 -16.96
C MET A 218 -27.71 -12.04 -18.01
N PHE A 219 -26.81 -11.67 -18.92
CA PHE A 219 -27.14 -10.74 -19.99
C PHE A 219 -28.19 -11.30 -20.96
N TYR A 220 -28.13 -12.60 -21.26
CA TYR A 220 -29.14 -13.29 -22.05
C TYR A 220 -30.53 -13.24 -21.40
N CYS A 221 -30.63 -13.49 -20.09
CA CYS A 221 -31.88 -13.40 -19.35
C CYS A 221 -32.47 -11.98 -19.36
N PHE A 222 -31.62 -10.96 -19.27
CA PHE A 222 -32.03 -9.56 -19.46
C PHE A 222 -32.65 -9.34 -20.84
N LEU A 223 -31.95 -9.73 -21.91
CA LEU A 223 -32.45 -9.58 -23.28
C LEU A 223 -33.75 -10.35 -23.55
N MET A 224 -33.89 -11.54 -22.96
CA MET A 224 -35.08 -12.37 -23.11
C MET A 224 -36.21 -12.00 -22.14
N LYS A 225 -36.03 -10.96 -21.29
CA LYS A 225 -36.97 -10.55 -20.24
C LYS A 225 -37.36 -11.67 -19.28
N LYS A 226 -36.43 -12.58 -18.97
CA LYS A 226 -36.59 -13.67 -18.00
C LYS A 226 -36.37 -13.15 -16.57
N THR A 227 -37.36 -12.44 -16.04
CA THR A 227 -37.26 -11.73 -14.75
C THR A 227 -37.02 -12.64 -13.55
N GLU A 228 -37.52 -13.88 -13.56
CA GLU A 228 -37.34 -14.82 -12.44
C GLU A 228 -35.88 -15.23 -12.24
N ASP A 229 -35.12 -15.42 -13.33
CA ASP A 229 -33.70 -15.78 -13.27
C ASP A 229 -32.82 -14.59 -12.82
N LEU A 230 -33.27 -13.36 -13.06
CA LEU A 230 -32.57 -12.13 -12.66
C LEU A 230 -32.73 -11.81 -11.17
N LYS A 231 -33.82 -12.28 -10.55
CA LYS A 231 -34.12 -12.04 -9.12
C LYS A 231 -33.04 -12.58 -8.18
N MET A 232 -32.35 -13.67 -8.53
CA MET A 232 -31.27 -14.23 -7.71
C MET A 232 -30.12 -13.25 -7.40
N ILE A 233 -29.92 -12.21 -8.22
CA ILE A 233 -28.98 -11.12 -7.94
C ILE A 233 -29.67 -9.87 -7.39
N LEU A 234 -30.95 -9.66 -7.71
CA LEU A 234 -31.71 -8.47 -7.31
C LEU A 234 -32.33 -8.55 -5.90
N GLU A 235 -32.64 -9.74 -5.39
CA GLU A 235 -33.46 -9.93 -4.18
C GLU A 235 -32.70 -9.86 -2.83
N GLU A 236 -31.37 -9.86 -2.81
CA GLU A 236 -30.61 -9.83 -1.54
C GLU A 236 -30.54 -8.45 -0.85
N ARG A 237 -31.27 -7.44 -1.36
CA ARG A 237 -31.29 -6.10 -0.73
C ARG A 237 -32.20 -6.02 0.51
N TYR A 238 -32.97 -7.08 0.83
CA TYR A 238 -33.80 -7.15 2.05
C TYR A 238 -33.77 -8.55 2.67
N GLY A 239 -32.79 -8.81 3.53
CA GLY A 239 -32.75 -10.01 4.37
C GLY A 239 -31.72 -9.90 5.47
N SER A 240 -32.21 -9.93 6.72
CA SER A 240 -31.50 -10.01 8.02
C SER A 240 -30.72 -8.79 8.50
N ASP A 241 -31.42 -7.84 9.12
CA ASP A 241 -31.23 -7.43 10.53
C ASP A 241 -32.01 -6.12 10.76
N TYR A 242 -33.30 -6.21 11.11
CA TYR A 242 -34.07 -5.22 11.90
C TYR A 242 -35.54 -5.65 11.93
N ASP A 243 -35.80 -6.84 12.45
CA ASP A 243 -37.16 -7.23 12.87
C ASP A 243 -37.30 -6.94 14.38
N SER A 244 -37.07 -5.68 14.78
CA SER A 244 -37.51 -5.12 16.07
C SER A 244 -37.10 -3.65 16.30
N VAL A 245 -37.59 -2.68 15.52
CA VAL A 245 -37.75 -1.31 16.07
C VAL A 245 -39.02 -0.67 15.52
N SER A 246 -39.80 -0.17 16.45
CA SER A 246 -41.03 0.61 16.37
C SER A 246 -41.06 1.71 15.31
N GLU A 247 -42.25 1.88 14.72
CA GLU A 247 -42.69 3.11 14.05
C GLU A 247 -42.40 4.35 14.92
N SER A 248 -41.41 5.16 14.55
CA SER A 248 -41.41 6.61 14.75
C SER A 248 -40.23 7.26 14.03
N ASP A 249 -40.58 8.25 13.20
CA ASP A 249 -39.81 9.43 12.80
C ASP A 249 -38.50 9.24 12.02
N SER A 250 -38.57 9.37 10.69
CA SER A 250 -38.02 10.57 10.01
C SER A 250 -38.29 10.53 8.49
N ASP A 251 -38.95 11.60 8.03
CA ASP A 251 -38.96 12.07 6.66
C ASP A 251 -37.53 12.25 6.14
N TYR A 252 -37.12 11.49 5.14
CA TYR A 252 -36.49 11.98 3.90
C TYR A 252 -36.23 10.76 2.99
N ASP A 253 -36.98 10.71 1.89
CA ASP A 253 -36.69 9.95 0.64
C ASP A 253 -37.04 8.45 0.55
N SER A 254 -38.26 8.05 0.96
CA SER A 254 -38.81 6.69 0.69
C SER A 254 -39.81 6.59 -0.48
N ASP A 255 -39.99 7.65 -1.27
CA ASP A 255 -41.10 7.74 -2.24
C ASP A 255 -40.78 7.30 -3.68
N TYR A 256 -39.61 6.69 -3.96
CA TYR A 256 -39.23 6.38 -5.36
C TYR A 256 -39.51 4.95 -5.87
N TYR A 257 -39.92 3.97 -5.05
CA TYR A 257 -40.13 2.58 -5.56
C TYR A 257 -41.40 1.90 -5.06
N LYS A 258 -42.55 2.55 -5.28
CA LYS A 258 -43.82 1.85 -5.53
C LYS A 258 -44.44 2.41 -6.80
N SER A 259 -43.79 2.15 -7.94
CA SER A 259 -44.38 2.42 -9.25
C SER A 259 -44.27 1.21 -10.16
N SER A 260 -45.43 0.87 -10.70
CA SER A 260 -45.78 -0.29 -11.49
C SER A 260 -45.24 -0.25 -12.92
N SER A 261 -44.00 -0.72 -13.10
CA SER A 261 -43.48 -1.19 -14.39
C SER A 261 -42.45 -2.30 -14.15
N ASN A 262 -42.82 -3.54 -14.45
CA ASN A 262 -42.08 -4.79 -14.17
C ASN A 262 -40.83 -5.01 -15.05
N GLU A 263 -40.20 -3.95 -15.57
CA GLU A 263 -39.07 -4.07 -16.50
C GLU A 263 -37.79 -3.53 -15.85
N ILE A 264 -36.85 -4.45 -15.57
CA ILE A 264 -35.54 -4.14 -14.98
C ILE A 264 -34.69 -3.50 -16.07
N SER A 265 -34.18 -2.28 -15.84
CA SER A 265 -33.24 -1.64 -16.76
C SER A 265 -31.85 -2.29 -16.68
N LEU A 266 -31.06 -2.20 -17.77
CA LEU A 266 -29.71 -2.75 -17.79
C LEU A 266 -28.81 -2.07 -16.75
N SER A 267 -28.88 -0.74 -16.61
CA SER A 267 -28.18 0.01 -15.57
C SER A 267 -28.50 -0.49 -14.15
N GLN A 268 -29.75 -0.80 -13.81
CA GLN A 268 -30.13 -1.39 -12.52
C GLN A 268 -29.52 -2.78 -12.30
N LEU A 269 -29.53 -3.62 -13.34
CA LEU A 269 -28.92 -4.95 -13.28
C LEU A 269 -27.41 -4.86 -13.06
N LEU A 270 -26.71 -4.02 -13.84
CA LEU A 270 -25.27 -3.83 -13.74
C LEU A 270 -24.87 -3.23 -12.39
N ARG A 271 -25.64 -2.27 -11.87
CA ARG A 271 -25.42 -1.70 -10.53
C ARG A 271 -25.54 -2.76 -9.44
N SER A 272 -26.55 -3.62 -9.53
CA SER A 272 -26.75 -4.71 -8.55
C SER A 272 -25.63 -5.74 -8.62
N ALA A 273 -25.10 -6.02 -9.81
CA ALA A 273 -23.94 -6.89 -9.99
C ALA A 273 -22.66 -6.27 -9.39
N VAL A 274 -22.45 -4.95 -9.55
CA VAL A 274 -21.34 -4.22 -8.90
C VAL A 274 -21.44 -4.33 -7.38
N ASP A 275 -22.61 -4.01 -6.80
CA ASP A 275 -22.84 -4.06 -5.35
C ASP A 275 -22.56 -5.46 -4.79
N LYS A 276 -23.07 -6.51 -5.45
CA LYS A 276 -22.88 -7.91 -5.04
C LYS A 276 -21.43 -8.39 -5.16
N ALA A 277 -20.71 -7.95 -6.20
CA ALA A 277 -19.29 -8.26 -6.36
C ALA A 277 -18.41 -7.58 -5.30
N VAL A 278 -18.76 -6.35 -4.92
CA VAL A 278 -18.11 -5.61 -3.83
C VAL A 278 -18.32 -6.29 -2.48
N GLN A 279 -19.53 -6.77 -2.19
CA GLN A 279 -19.87 -7.49 -0.96
C GLN A 279 -19.28 -8.91 -0.90
N SER A 280 -18.80 -9.45 -2.02
CA SER A 280 -18.23 -10.80 -2.11
C SER A 280 -16.88 -10.89 -1.40
N ARG A 281 -16.88 -11.38 -0.16
CA ARG A 281 -15.67 -11.57 0.67
C ARG A 281 -14.57 -12.41 0.02
N THR A 282 -14.93 -13.33 -0.90
CA THR A 282 -13.98 -14.25 -1.55
C THR A 282 -13.57 -13.85 -2.95
N GLY A 283 -14.18 -12.79 -3.50
CA GLY A 283 -13.99 -12.39 -4.89
C GLY A 283 -14.29 -13.41 -5.96
N HIS A 284 -15.24 -14.31 -5.68
CA HIS A 284 -15.73 -15.24 -6.69
C HIS A 284 -16.61 -14.58 -7.78
N LEU A 285 -16.92 -13.29 -7.68
CA LEU A 285 -17.75 -12.57 -8.67
C LEU A 285 -16.96 -11.52 -9.47
N ASP A 286 -15.64 -11.43 -9.28
CA ASP A 286 -14.82 -10.36 -9.86
C ASP A 286 -14.71 -10.45 -11.38
N LEU A 287 -14.31 -11.62 -11.88
CA LEU A 287 -14.24 -11.86 -13.32
C LEU A 287 -15.65 -11.90 -13.93
N PHE A 288 -16.63 -12.47 -13.22
CA PHE A 288 -18.03 -12.41 -13.63
C PHE A 288 -18.50 -10.98 -13.91
N LEU A 289 -18.22 -10.03 -12.99
CA LEU A 289 -18.58 -8.62 -13.18
C LEU A 289 -17.89 -8.02 -14.40
N ARG A 290 -16.57 -8.26 -14.55
CA ARG A 290 -15.80 -7.81 -15.71
C ARG A 290 -16.39 -8.31 -17.04
N PHE A 291 -16.74 -9.60 -17.08
CA PHE A 291 -17.38 -10.20 -18.25
C PHE A 291 -18.77 -9.64 -18.50
N LEU A 292 -19.59 -9.43 -17.47
CA LEU A 292 -20.94 -8.91 -17.62
C LEU A 292 -20.93 -7.50 -18.21
N LEU A 293 -20.05 -6.63 -17.71
CA LEU A 293 -19.86 -5.29 -18.23
C LEU A 293 -19.33 -5.31 -19.68
N GLY A 294 -18.34 -6.16 -19.96
CA GLY A 294 -17.81 -6.30 -21.32
C GLY A 294 -18.84 -6.84 -22.31
N ILE A 295 -19.63 -7.87 -21.96
CA ILE A 295 -20.71 -8.41 -22.80
C ILE A 295 -21.81 -7.37 -23.03
N SER A 296 -22.03 -6.49 -22.06
CA SER A 296 -23.03 -5.42 -22.17
C SER A 296 -22.66 -4.36 -23.21
N LEU A 297 -21.41 -4.25 -23.66
CA LEU A 297 -21.03 -3.36 -24.76
C LEU A 297 -21.65 -3.80 -26.09
N GLU A 298 -22.28 -2.87 -26.82
CA GLU A 298 -22.91 -3.17 -28.11
C GLU A 298 -21.93 -3.83 -29.12
N THR A 299 -20.66 -3.44 -29.13
CA THR A 299 -19.62 -4.05 -29.98
C THR A 299 -19.44 -5.53 -29.69
N ASN A 300 -19.46 -5.93 -28.42
CA ASN A 300 -19.28 -7.30 -27.99
C ASN A 300 -20.57 -8.13 -28.15
N GLN A 301 -21.74 -7.49 -28.01
CA GLN A 301 -23.02 -8.12 -28.36
C GLN A 301 -23.06 -8.51 -29.84
N ARG A 302 -22.51 -7.69 -30.74
CA ARG A 302 -22.42 -8.00 -32.18
C ARG A 302 -21.52 -9.21 -32.46
N LEU A 303 -20.44 -9.39 -31.69
CA LEU A 303 -19.61 -10.60 -31.79
C LEU A 303 -20.39 -11.87 -31.38
N LEU A 304 -21.36 -11.74 -30.47
CA LEU A 304 -22.21 -12.82 -29.97
C LEU A 304 -23.51 -13.00 -30.78
N GLN A 305 -23.63 -12.43 -31.98
CA GLN A 305 -24.86 -12.50 -32.79
C GLN A 305 -25.33 -13.94 -33.11
N ASP A 306 -24.42 -14.92 -33.14
CA ASP A 306 -24.78 -16.33 -33.34
C ASP A 306 -25.48 -16.94 -32.10
N LEU A 307 -25.36 -16.28 -30.94
CA LEU A 307 -25.89 -16.70 -29.65
C LEU A 307 -27.01 -15.77 -29.11
N LEU A 308 -27.04 -14.50 -29.53
CA LEU A 308 -28.05 -13.51 -29.15
C LEU A 308 -29.03 -13.29 -30.30
N THR A 309 -30.35 -13.23 -30.03
CA THR A 309 -31.34 -13.04 -31.12
C THR A 309 -31.39 -11.60 -31.58
N HIS A 310 -31.10 -10.65 -30.70
CA HIS A 310 -31.10 -9.21 -30.92
C HIS A 310 -30.09 -8.54 -29.98
N THR A 311 -29.70 -7.30 -30.29
CA THR A 311 -28.82 -6.47 -29.45
C THR A 311 -29.63 -5.42 -28.67
N HIS A 312 -29.04 -4.89 -27.60
CA HIS A 312 -29.56 -3.78 -26.81
C HIS A 312 -28.62 -2.57 -26.93
N ASN A 313 -29.17 -1.39 -27.21
CA ASN A 313 -28.41 -0.14 -27.19
C ASN A 313 -28.07 0.22 -25.74
N SER A 314 -26.85 -0.11 -25.32
CA SER A 314 -26.40 0.03 -23.93
C SER A 314 -25.58 1.29 -23.66
N SER A 315 -25.45 2.22 -24.61
CA SER A 315 -24.53 3.36 -24.46
C SER A 315 -24.83 4.22 -23.22
N GLU A 316 -26.11 4.48 -22.93
CA GLU A 316 -26.51 5.28 -21.76
C GLU A 316 -26.34 4.50 -20.46
N ASP A 317 -26.65 3.20 -20.45
CA ASP A 317 -26.44 2.32 -19.30
C ASP A 317 -24.96 2.20 -18.95
N ILE A 318 -24.09 2.07 -19.96
CA ILE A 318 -22.63 1.97 -19.79
C ILE A 318 -22.06 3.29 -19.23
N ASN A 319 -22.53 4.44 -19.71
CA ASN A 319 -22.13 5.73 -19.14
C ASN A 319 -22.57 5.87 -17.68
N THR A 320 -23.79 5.42 -17.36
CA THR A 320 -24.33 5.46 -15.99
C THR A 320 -23.52 4.56 -15.05
N ILE A 321 -23.23 3.32 -15.45
CA ILE A 321 -22.49 2.38 -14.58
C ILE A 321 -21.00 2.75 -14.45
N THR A 322 -20.37 3.27 -15.51
CA THR A 322 -18.97 3.73 -15.42
C THR A 322 -18.83 4.90 -14.46
N GLN A 323 -19.78 5.84 -14.46
CA GLN A 323 -19.82 6.93 -13.50
C GLN A 323 -20.00 6.41 -12.07
N HIS A 324 -20.94 5.48 -11.86
CA HIS A 324 -21.14 4.84 -10.55
C HIS A 324 -19.88 4.12 -10.03
N ILE A 325 -19.15 3.42 -10.91
CA ILE A 325 -17.88 2.76 -10.55
C ILE A 325 -16.81 3.78 -10.16
N LYS A 326 -16.68 4.89 -10.90
CA LYS A 326 -15.72 5.96 -10.58
C LYS A 326 -16.04 6.61 -9.23
N GLU A 327 -17.31 6.89 -8.97
CA GLU A 327 -17.78 7.41 -7.68
C GLU A 327 -17.46 6.43 -6.56
N ARG A 328 -17.59 5.11 -6.78
CA ARG A 328 -17.18 4.13 -5.77
C ARG A 328 -15.68 4.05 -5.53
N ILE A 329 -14.86 4.26 -6.55
CA ILE A 329 -13.40 4.32 -6.40
C ILE A 329 -12.97 5.62 -5.73
N LYS A 330 -13.58 6.76 -6.08
CA LYS A 330 -13.23 8.09 -5.57
C LYS A 330 -13.91 8.45 -4.25
N GLY A 331 -14.95 7.72 -3.86
CA GLY A 331 -15.80 8.05 -2.71
C GLY A 331 -15.01 8.25 -1.43
N ASP A 332 -15.54 9.12 -0.57
CA ASP A 332 -14.90 9.50 0.68
C ASP A 332 -14.86 8.31 1.64
N ASP A 333 -13.65 7.89 1.99
CA ASP A 333 -13.40 7.10 3.19
C ASP A 333 -13.30 8.10 4.35
N ASP A 334 -14.43 8.42 4.97
CA ASP A 334 -14.45 9.09 6.27
C ASP A 334 -14.06 8.06 7.33
N ASP A 335 -12.88 8.27 7.91
CA ASP A 335 -12.31 7.72 9.15
C ASP A 335 -12.37 6.21 9.40
N ASP A 336 -11.17 5.59 9.51
CA ASP A 336 -10.74 4.43 10.32
C ASP A 336 -11.63 3.17 10.49
N ASP A 337 -12.83 3.10 9.89
CA ASP A 337 -13.76 1.97 9.97
C ASP A 337 -13.58 1.04 8.75
N ASP A 338 -13.50 -0.26 9.06
CA ASP A 338 -13.17 -1.41 8.20
C ASP A 338 -14.24 -1.74 7.12
N ASP A 339 -15.20 -0.84 6.86
CA ASP A 339 -16.32 -1.04 5.92
C ASP A 339 -16.06 -0.48 4.49
N GLY A 340 -14.85 0.02 4.23
CA GLY A 340 -14.41 0.51 2.91
C GLY A 340 -14.15 -0.61 1.87
N LEU A 341 -14.01 -0.24 0.59
CA LEU A 341 -13.62 -1.19 -0.47
C LEU A 341 -12.26 -1.81 -0.16
N SER A 342 -12.10 -3.13 -0.20
CA SER A 342 -10.78 -3.75 -0.11
C SER A 342 -9.89 -3.42 -1.32
N SER A 343 -8.57 -3.53 -1.19
CA SER A 343 -7.62 -3.26 -2.28
C SER A 343 -7.93 -4.06 -3.54
N ASP A 344 -8.23 -5.36 -3.39
CA ASP A 344 -8.60 -6.25 -4.49
C ASP A 344 -9.90 -5.79 -5.19
N ARG A 345 -10.90 -5.32 -4.43
CA ARG A 345 -12.14 -4.77 -5.00
C ARG A 345 -11.89 -3.49 -5.77
N SER A 346 -11.12 -2.57 -5.21
CA SER A 346 -10.78 -1.31 -5.86
C SER A 346 -10.07 -1.56 -7.20
N ILE A 347 -9.12 -2.49 -7.23
CA ILE A 347 -8.42 -2.89 -8.46
C ILE A 347 -9.39 -3.56 -9.44
N ASN A 348 -10.26 -4.45 -8.98
CA ASN A 348 -11.24 -5.09 -9.86
C ASN A 348 -12.21 -4.08 -10.50
N LEU A 349 -12.70 -3.10 -9.74
CA LEU A 349 -13.54 -2.02 -10.25
C LEU A 349 -12.78 -1.13 -11.26
N PHE A 350 -11.51 -0.83 -11.00
CA PHE A 350 -10.65 -0.12 -11.96
C PHE A 350 -10.48 -0.91 -13.27
N LEU A 351 -10.31 -2.24 -13.17
CA LEU A 351 -10.26 -3.13 -14.33
C LEU A 351 -11.59 -3.24 -15.07
N CYS A 352 -12.73 -3.14 -14.37
CA CYS A 352 -14.05 -3.08 -14.99
C CYS A 352 -14.19 -1.89 -15.95
N LEU A 353 -13.65 -0.72 -15.59
CA LEU A 353 -13.61 0.46 -16.49
C LEU A 353 -12.83 0.16 -17.77
N SER A 354 -11.72 -0.57 -17.65
CA SER A 354 -10.93 -0.99 -18.81
C SER A 354 -11.69 -1.94 -19.73
N GLU A 355 -12.52 -2.86 -19.20
CA GLU A 355 -13.32 -3.76 -20.04
C GLU A 355 -14.40 -3.07 -20.85
N VAL A 356 -14.91 -1.94 -20.36
CA VAL A 356 -15.87 -1.11 -21.09
C VAL A 356 -15.20 -0.02 -21.94
N ASN A 357 -13.87 -0.09 -22.12
CA ASN A 357 -13.05 0.89 -22.83
C ASN A 357 -13.12 2.32 -22.28
N ASP A 358 -13.50 2.50 -21.01
CA ASP A 358 -13.41 3.79 -20.33
C ASP A 358 -11.98 4.00 -19.80
N GLN A 359 -11.30 5.02 -20.34
CA GLN A 359 -9.93 5.40 -19.97
C GLN A 359 -9.87 6.74 -19.23
N THR A 360 -11.01 7.28 -18.79
CA THR A 360 -11.07 8.61 -18.17
C THR A 360 -10.35 8.61 -16.82
N LEU A 361 -10.70 7.69 -15.92
CA LEU A 361 -10.03 7.57 -14.61
C LEU A 361 -8.56 7.21 -14.75
N TYR A 362 -8.20 6.36 -15.72
CA TYR A 362 -6.79 6.07 -16.01
C TYR A 362 -6.03 7.36 -16.36
N ARG A 363 -6.57 8.20 -17.28
CA ARG A 363 -5.93 9.46 -17.67
C ARG A 363 -5.86 10.46 -16.52
N GLU A 364 -6.92 10.56 -15.73
CA GLU A 364 -6.94 11.42 -14.54
C GLU A 364 -5.84 11.01 -13.55
N ILE A 365 -5.71 9.71 -13.27
CA ILE A 365 -4.62 9.20 -12.42
C ILE A 365 -3.26 9.48 -13.05
N GLU A 366 -3.12 9.26 -14.35
CA GLU A 366 -1.85 9.46 -15.07
C GLU A 366 -1.42 10.93 -15.06
N GLU A 367 -2.37 11.86 -15.25
CA GLU A 367 -2.15 13.30 -15.11
C GLU A 367 -1.81 13.68 -13.67
N PHE A 368 -2.54 13.13 -12.69
CA PHE A 368 -2.27 13.35 -11.26
C PHE A 368 -0.86 12.92 -10.88
N VAL A 369 -0.44 11.70 -11.28
CA VAL A 369 0.90 11.14 -11.01
C VAL A 369 2.01 11.94 -11.68
N ARG A 370 1.76 12.56 -12.84
CA ARG A 370 2.74 13.41 -13.54
C ARG A 370 2.76 14.86 -13.04
N SER A 371 1.74 15.29 -12.30
CA SER A 371 1.63 16.66 -11.80
C SER A 371 2.40 16.86 -10.50
N ASP A 372 2.90 18.06 -10.23
CA ASP A 372 3.49 18.39 -8.93
C ASP A 372 2.43 18.72 -7.84
N LYS A 373 1.13 18.52 -8.14
CA LYS A 373 -0.02 19.02 -7.35
C LYS A 373 -0.65 17.95 -6.46
N HIS A 374 0.12 16.95 -6.05
CA HIS A 374 -0.40 15.78 -5.32
C HIS A 374 -1.06 16.09 -3.97
N SER A 375 -0.85 17.28 -3.40
CA SER A 375 -1.38 17.69 -2.11
C SER A 375 -2.75 18.37 -2.16
N GLU A 376 -3.26 18.76 -3.34
CA GLU A 376 -4.50 19.56 -3.47
C GLU A 376 -5.78 18.74 -3.25
N GLU A 377 -5.80 17.47 -3.64
CA GLU A 377 -6.98 16.59 -3.55
C GLU A 377 -6.71 15.42 -2.59
N LYS A 378 -7.61 15.20 -1.62
CA LYS A 378 -7.53 14.03 -0.71
C LYS A 378 -7.96 12.79 -1.48
N LEU A 379 -7.07 11.82 -1.58
CA LEU A 379 -7.34 10.54 -2.23
C LEU A 379 -7.98 9.57 -1.24
N SER A 380 -8.98 8.82 -1.71
CA SER A 380 -9.51 7.66 -0.97
C SER A 380 -8.53 6.49 -0.99
N ALA A 381 -8.70 5.53 -0.08
CA ALA A 381 -7.91 4.31 -0.03
C ALA A 381 -8.14 3.46 -1.29
N ALA A 382 -9.36 3.46 -1.84
CA ALA A 382 -9.68 2.77 -3.09
C ALA A 382 -8.97 3.41 -4.29
N HIS A 383 -8.94 4.74 -4.36
CA HIS A 383 -8.21 5.47 -5.39
C HIS A 383 -6.70 5.20 -5.31
N CYS A 384 -6.15 5.14 -4.10
CA CYS A 384 -4.76 4.74 -3.84
C CYS A 384 -4.44 3.33 -4.37
N SER A 385 -5.33 2.36 -4.22
CA SER A 385 -5.15 1.02 -4.83
C SER A 385 -5.12 1.07 -6.36
N ALA A 386 -5.97 1.90 -6.99
CA ALA A 386 -5.96 2.08 -8.44
C ALA A 386 -4.64 2.72 -8.92
N ILE A 387 -4.15 3.76 -8.22
CA ILE A 387 -2.83 4.36 -8.49
C ILE A 387 -1.73 3.31 -8.36
N ALA A 388 -1.68 2.58 -7.25
CA ALA A 388 -0.64 1.59 -7.00
C ALA A 388 -0.63 0.51 -8.08
N TYR A 389 -1.81 0.03 -8.49
CA TYR A 389 -1.93 -0.94 -9.57
C TYR A 389 -1.47 -0.39 -10.91
N MET A 390 -1.86 0.84 -11.24
CA MET A 390 -1.44 1.52 -12.47
C MET A 390 0.10 1.66 -12.53
N LEU A 391 0.73 2.06 -11.42
CA LEU A 391 2.18 2.21 -11.33
C LEU A 391 2.90 0.86 -11.44
N GLN A 392 2.42 -0.19 -10.75
CA GLN A 392 2.99 -1.54 -10.84
C GLN A 392 2.96 -2.13 -12.25
N THR A 393 1.96 -1.74 -13.05
CA THR A 393 1.73 -2.29 -14.39
C THR A 393 2.24 -1.39 -15.51
N SER A 394 2.90 -0.27 -15.16
CA SER A 394 3.53 0.65 -16.10
C SER A 394 4.83 0.07 -16.67
N GLU A 395 5.04 0.21 -17.98
CA GLU A 395 6.34 -0.09 -18.61
C GLU A 395 7.41 0.95 -18.27
N GLU A 396 6.98 2.19 -17.95
CA GLU A 396 7.87 3.28 -17.56
C GLU A 396 8.15 3.18 -16.05
N VAL A 397 9.44 3.13 -15.69
CA VAL A 397 9.92 3.17 -14.31
C VAL A 397 9.87 4.61 -13.82
N MET A 398 9.27 4.82 -12.65
CA MET A 398 9.25 6.13 -12.01
C MET A 398 10.62 6.49 -11.42
N ASP A 399 11.09 7.71 -11.65
CA ASP A 399 12.37 8.16 -11.08
C ASP A 399 12.30 8.20 -9.53
N GLU A 400 11.28 8.83 -8.98
CA GLU A 400 11.08 8.98 -7.54
C GLU A 400 9.62 8.77 -7.13
N PHE A 401 9.41 7.89 -6.16
CA PHE A 401 8.13 7.68 -5.48
C PHE A 401 8.21 8.20 -4.04
N ASP A 402 7.67 9.39 -3.79
CA ASP A 402 7.57 9.99 -2.46
C ASP A 402 6.14 9.82 -1.92
N LEU A 403 5.98 8.95 -0.93
CA LEU A 403 4.68 8.60 -0.38
C LEU A 403 4.00 9.78 0.34
N LYS A 404 4.76 10.76 0.82
CA LYS A 404 4.20 11.95 1.49
C LYS A 404 3.56 12.94 0.54
N LYS A 405 3.90 12.88 -0.76
CA LYS A 405 3.26 13.73 -1.78
C LYS A 405 1.78 13.38 -1.93
N TYR A 406 1.40 12.13 -1.72
CA TYR A 406 0.00 11.66 -1.82
C TYR A 406 -0.79 12.05 -0.57
N ASN A 407 -1.72 12.99 -0.72
CA ASN A 407 -2.64 13.38 0.34
C ASN A 407 -3.71 12.29 0.54
N THR A 408 -3.51 11.39 1.51
CA THR A 408 -4.41 10.26 1.79
C THR A 408 -4.31 9.80 3.24
N SER A 409 -5.29 9.01 3.69
CA SER A 409 -5.29 8.31 4.98
C SER A 409 -4.12 7.33 5.15
N ARG A 410 -3.91 6.83 6.37
CA ARG A 410 -2.91 5.78 6.67
C ARG A 410 -3.14 4.52 5.81
N GLU A 411 -4.40 4.15 5.64
CA GLU A 411 -4.78 3.00 4.82
C GLU A 411 -4.46 3.23 3.33
N GLY A 412 -4.74 4.42 2.79
CA GLY A 412 -4.35 4.72 1.41
C GLY A 412 -2.83 4.73 1.22
N ARG A 413 -2.05 5.21 2.21
CA ARG A 413 -0.58 5.07 2.18
C ARG A 413 -0.14 3.62 2.15
N ARG A 414 -0.76 2.75 2.96
CA ARG A 414 -0.51 1.29 2.93
C ARG A 414 -0.80 0.70 1.55
N ARG A 415 -1.91 1.09 0.94
CA ARG A 415 -2.32 0.61 -0.40
C ARG A 415 -1.46 1.12 -1.54
N LEU A 416 -0.73 2.21 -1.33
CA LEU A 416 0.25 2.75 -2.27
C LEU A 416 1.61 2.02 -2.22
N MET A 417 1.92 1.29 -1.15
CA MET A 417 3.21 0.60 -0.96
C MET A 417 3.63 -0.30 -2.14
N PRO A 418 2.74 -1.07 -2.78
CA PRO A 418 3.13 -1.92 -3.91
C PRO A 418 3.70 -1.14 -5.11
N ALA A 419 3.44 0.17 -5.23
CA ALA A 419 4.01 1.00 -6.30
C ALA A 419 5.55 1.07 -6.27
N VAL A 420 6.17 0.81 -5.10
CA VAL A 420 7.62 0.82 -4.91
C VAL A 420 8.35 -0.13 -5.87
N ILE A 421 7.70 -1.20 -6.32
CA ILE A 421 8.29 -2.18 -7.25
C ILE A 421 8.75 -1.54 -8.57
N ASN A 422 8.09 -0.46 -9.01
CA ASN A 422 8.32 0.18 -10.30
C ASN A 422 8.86 1.62 -10.18
N CYS A 423 9.72 1.86 -9.20
CA CYS A 423 10.44 3.13 -9.06
C CYS A 423 11.94 2.92 -8.85
N SER A 424 12.74 3.95 -9.12
CA SER A 424 14.19 3.93 -8.91
C SER A 424 14.59 4.41 -7.51
N ARG A 425 13.84 5.36 -6.95
CA ARG A 425 14.01 5.90 -5.60
C ARG A 425 12.66 5.93 -4.88
N ALA A 426 12.57 5.31 -3.71
CA ALA A 426 11.39 5.36 -2.85
C ALA A 426 11.68 6.15 -1.57
N ILE A 427 10.90 7.19 -1.30
CA ILE A 427 10.97 8.01 -0.09
C ILE A 427 9.76 7.69 0.78
N LEU A 428 9.98 6.89 1.82
CA LEU A 428 8.97 6.42 2.76
C LEU A 428 9.25 6.94 4.19
N SER A 429 10.08 7.99 4.29
CA SER A 429 10.57 8.51 5.55
C SER A 429 9.45 9.18 6.36
N GLY A 430 9.18 8.67 7.57
CA GLY A 430 8.10 9.16 8.43
C GLY A 430 6.71 8.95 7.84
N CYS A 431 6.48 7.80 7.20
CA CYS A 431 5.20 7.42 6.60
C CYS A 431 4.40 6.41 7.45
N HIS A 432 4.85 6.11 8.67
CA HIS A 432 4.27 5.12 9.57
C HIS A 432 4.30 3.70 8.98
N VAL A 433 5.45 3.31 8.42
CA VAL A 433 5.69 1.98 7.84
C VAL A 433 5.57 0.92 8.94
N THR A 434 4.52 0.09 8.86
CA THR A 434 4.25 -1.01 9.80
C THR A 434 5.03 -2.28 9.43
N GLU A 435 5.00 -3.29 10.30
CA GLU A 435 5.57 -4.61 9.99
C GLU A 435 4.94 -5.25 8.74
N GLU A 436 3.63 -5.09 8.53
CA GLU A 436 2.93 -5.53 7.32
C GLU A 436 3.48 -4.82 6.06
N CYS A 437 3.75 -3.51 6.16
CA CYS A 437 4.40 -2.76 5.09
C CYS A 437 5.81 -3.29 4.81
N CYS A 438 6.57 -3.69 5.83
CA CYS A 438 7.88 -4.32 5.67
C CYS A 438 7.79 -5.67 4.94
N VAL A 439 6.74 -6.47 5.17
CA VAL A 439 6.51 -7.70 4.40
C VAL A 439 6.28 -7.37 2.92
N SER A 440 5.42 -6.39 2.62
CA SER A 440 5.15 -5.95 1.24
C SER A 440 6.42 -5.43 0.54
N LEU A 441 7.20 -4.58 1.23
CA LEU A 441 8.49 -4.08 0.74
C LEU A 441 9.51 -5.20 0.52
N SER A 442 9.56 -6.18 1.41
CA SER A 442 10.44 -7.34 1.27
C SER A 442 10.12 -8.13 0.01
N SER A 443 8.84 -8.37 -0.27
CA SER A 443 8.40 -8.98 -1.53
C SER A 443 8.81 -8.15 -2.75
N CYS A 444 8.69 -6.83 -2.69
CA CYS A 444 9.14 -5.93 -3.76
C CYS A 444 10.66 -6.02 -3.98
N LEU A 445 11.47 -6.05 -2.91
CA LEU A 445 12.93 -6.14 -2.99
C LEU A 445 13.42 -7.50 -3.52
N GLN A 446 12.70 -8.58 -3.22
CA GLN A 446 12.99 -9.93 -3.72
C GLN A 446 12.57 -10.11 -5.18
N SER A 447 11.59 -9.34 -5.64
CA SER A 447 11.23 -9.25 -7.04
C SER A 447 12.30 -8.49 -7.85
N SER A 448 12.29 -8.61 -9.17
CA SER A 448 13.21 -7.87 -10.06
C SER A 448 12.84 -6.38 -10.16
N SER A 449 12.90 -5.67 -9.02
CA SER A 449 12.54 -4.26 -8.92
C SER A 449 13.59 -3.34 -9.55
N SER A 450 13.11 -2.20 -10.05
CA SER A 450 13.97 -1.12 -10.55
C SER A 450 14.57 -0.26 -9.44
N LEU A 451 14.28 -0.60 -8.17
CA LEU A 451 14.66 0.17 -7.00
C LEU A 451 16.17 0.19 -6.80
N ARG A 452 16.70 1.39 -6.56
CA ARG A 452 18.12 1.68 -6.32
C ARG A 452 18.33 2.39 -4.99
N GLU A 453 17.36 3.20 -4.57
CA GLU A 453 17.39 3.91 -3.29
C GLU A 453 16.09 3.72 -2.51
N LEU A 454 16.21 3.40 -1.24
CA LEU A 454 15.08 3.23 -0.32
C LEU A 454 15.35 3.99 0.96
N ASP A 455 14.52 5.01 1.23
CA ASP A 455 14.56 5.76 2.47
C ASP A 455 13.37 5.39 3.37
N LEU A 456 13.67 4.69 4.46
CA LEU A 456 12.72 4.26 5.48
C LEU A 456 12.92 5.02 6.80
N SER A 457 13.70 6.11 6.80
CA SER A 457 14.05 6.85 8.01
C SER A 457 12.81 7.36 8.77
N ASN A 458 12.93 7.65 10.06
CA ASN A 458 11.84 8.19 10.89
C ASN A 458 10.58 7.28 10.97
N ASN A 459 10.73 5.96 10.85
CA ASN A 459 9.64 4.99 11.05
C ASN A 459 9.98 4.04 12.20
N ASP A 460 9.02 3.64 13.03
CA ASP A 460 9.23 2.70 14.15
C ASP A 460 9.33 1.23 13.67
N LEU A 461 10.33 0.94 12.82
CA LEU A 461 10.51 -0.38 12.21
C LEU A 461 10.94 -1.44 13.23
N LYS A 462 11.71 -1.03 14.24
CA LYS A 462 12.37 -1.91 15.22
C LYS A 462 13.29 -2.94 14.54
N ASP A 463 13.92 -3.76 15.35
CA ASP A 463 14.83 -4.80 14.87
C ASP A 463 14.12 -5.83 13.96
N SER A 464 12.83 -6.12 14.21
CA SER A 464 12.03 -7.06 13.41
C SER A 464 11.75 -6.55 11.99
N GLY A 465 11.38 -5.28 11.83
CA GLY A 465 11.16 -4.68 10.50
C GLY A 465 12.44 -4.65 9.67
N VAL A 466 13.56 -4.26 10.28
CA VAL A 466 14.86 -4.24 9.58
C VAL A 466 15.36 -5.64 9.24
N LYS A 467 15.04 -6.65 10.06
CA LYS A 467 15.33 -8.04 9.74
C LYS A 467 14.65 -8.50 8.45
N LEU A 468 13.35 -8.21 8.28
CA LEU A 468 12.60 -8.54 7.06
C LEU A 468 13.26 -7.95 5.81
N ILE A 469 13.57 -6.65 5.87
CA ILE A 469 14.25 -5.94 4.77
C ILE A 469 15.64 -6.54 4.51
N SER A 470 16.43 -6.78 5.56
CA SER A 470 17.78 -7.36 5.44
C SER A 470 17.76 -8.76 4.83
N ASP A 471 16.76 -9.57 5.15
CA ASP A 471 16.60 -10.91 4.57
C ASP A 471 16.22 -10.85 3.08
N ALA A 472 15.42 -9.85 2.67
CA ALA A 472 15.08 -9.62 1.27
C ALA A 472 16.30 -9.19 0.42
N LEU A 473 17.19 -8.37 0.98
CA LEU A 473 18.39 -7.87 0.30
C LEU A 473 19.44 -8.95 0.00
N LYS A 474 19.36 -10.13 0.65
CA LYS A 474 20.24 -11.28 0.40
C LYS A 474 19.98 -11.95 -0.95
N THR A 475 18.90 -11.58 -1.65
CA THR A 475 18.55 -12.17 -2.94
C THR A 475 19.37 -11.59 -4.08
N ASN A 476 19.86 -12.45 -4.99
CA ASN A 476 20.71 -12.03 -6.12
C ASN A 476 20.03 -11.06 -7.11
N ASN A 477 18.70 -10.94 -7.06
CA ASN A 477 17.94 -10.05 -7.93
C ASN A 477 17.84 -8.62 -7.38
N CYS A 478 18.22 -8.40 -6.11
CA CYS A 478 18.11 -7.09 -5.49
C CYS A 478 19.24 -6.16 -5.96
N GLN A 479 18.84 -5.00 -6.50
CA GLN A 479 19.75 -3.99 -7.06
C GLN A 479 19.79 -2.71 -6.21
N LEU A 480 19.37 -2.80 -4.94
CA LEU A 480 19.35 -1.67 -4.03
C LEU A 480 20.79 -1.25 -3.70
N HIS A 481 21.10 0.02 -3.96
CA HIS A 481 22.41 0.63 -3.70
C HIS A 481 22.40 1.46 -2.42
N THR A 482 21.28 2.10 -2.09
CA THR A 482 21.17 2.99 -0.93
C THR A 482 20.01 2.56 -0.06
N LEU A 483 20.31 2.33 1.22
CA LEU A 483 19.31 2.06 2.25
C LEU A 483 19.50 3.06 3.40
N ARG A 484 18.46 3.85 3.68
CA ARG A 484 18.43 4.77 4.82
C ARG A 484 17.44 4.29 5.87
N LEU A 485 17.94 4.12 7.09
CA LEU A 485 17.24 3.61 8.26
C LEU A 485 17.47 4.55 9.47
N SER A 486 17.68 5.84 9.24
CA SER A 486 17.94 6.79 10.32
C SER A 486 16.70 6.95 11.20
N LEU A 487 16.85 7.00 12.53
CA LEU A 487 15.73 7.13 13.46
C LEU A 487 14.65 6.04 13.26
N CYS A 488 15.07 4.77 13.17
CA CYS A 488 14.18 3.62 13.00
C CYS A 488 13.88 2.81 14.28
N ASN A 489 14.35 3.32 15.43
CA ASN A 489 14.24 2.67 16.73
C ASN A 489 14.85 1.26 16.74
N VAL A 490 16.01 1.10 16.08
CA VAL A 490 16.74 -0.18 16.04
C VAL A 490 17.91 -0.19 17.03
N THR A 491 18.30 -1.41 17.44
CA THR A 491 19.32 -1.64 18.47
C THR A 491 20.48 -2.48 17.91
N GLU A 492 21.41 -2.92 18.76
CA GLU A 492 22.45 -3.88 18.34
C GLU A 492 21.90 -5.18 17.73
N GLU A 493 20.64 -5.57 18.00
CA GLU A 493 20.05 -6.81 17.49
C GLU A 493 19.90 -6.80 15.95
N CYS A 494 19.46 -5.68 15.35
CA CYS A 494 19.34 -5.60 13.89
C CYS A 494 20.68 -5.80 13.17
N CYS A 495 21.81 -5.49 13.82
CA CYS A 495 23.13 -5.58 13.23
C CYS A 495 23.50 -7.01 12.85
N VAL A 496 22.92 -8.04 13.48
CA VAL A 496 23.10 -9.44 13.08
C VAL A 496 22.58 -9.67 11.65
N SER A 497 21.35 -9.21 11.37
CA SER A 497 20.69 -9.39 10.08
C SER A 497 21.34 -8.54 8.99
N LEU A 498 21.67 -7.29 9.30
CA LEU A 498 22.39 -6.39 8.39
C LEU A 498 23.79 -6.90 8.06
N SER A 499 24.55 -7.37 9.05
CA SER A 499 25.89 -7.95 8.84
C SER A 499 25.82 -9.18 7.93
N SER A 500 24.85 -10.07 8.17
CA SER A 500 24.61 -11.23 7.31
C SER A 500 24.26 -10.81 5.86
N CYS A 501 23.49 -9.73 5.69
CA CYS A 501 23.20 -9.15 4.37
C CYS A 501 24.47 -8.59 3.70
N LEU A 502 25.28 -7.80 4.40
CA LEU A 502 26.53 -7.23 3.85
C LEU A 502 27.53 -8.32 3.42
N GLN A 503 27.52 -9.47 4.08
CA GLN A 503 28.34 -10.62 3.72
C GLN A 503 27.83 -11.39 2.49
N SER A 504 26.58 -11.15 2.06
CA SER A 504 25.86 -11.95 1.05
C SER A 504 26.01 -11.48 -0.41
N SER A 505 27.09 -10.79 -0.77
CA SER A 505 27.27 -10.18 -2.12
C SER A 505 26.15 -9.22 -2.49
N SER A 506 25.66 -8.45 -1.51
CA SER A 506 24.62 -7.44 -1.76
C SER A 506 25.14 -6.32 -2.66
N SER A 507 24.22 -5.71 -3.42
CA SER A 507 24.50 -4.53 -4.27
C SER A 507 24.64 -3.23 -3.49
N LEU A 508 24.55 -3.30 -2.15
CA LEU A 508 24.44 -2.13 -1.28
C LEU A 508 25.76 -1.36 -1.20
N ARG A 509 25.70 -0.05 -1.49
CA ARG A 509 26.83 0.88 -1.51
C ARG A 509 26.74 1.93 -0.41
N GLU A 510 25.55 2.34 -0.02
CA GLU A 510 25.30 3.32 1.04
C GLU A 510 24.33 2.73 2.07
N LEU A 511 24.74 2.77 3.34
CA LEU A 511 23.93 2.38 4.48
C LEU A 511 23.95 3.50 5.52
N ASP A 512 22.78 4.06 5.79
CA ASP A 512 22.61 5.06 6.85
C ASP A 512 21.81 4.47 8.01
N LEU A 513 22.47 4.34 9.16
CA LEU A 513 21.90 3.85 10.42
C LEU A 513 21.87 4.95 11.50
N SER A 514 22.05 6.21 11.10
CA SER A 514 22.21 7.32 12.03
C SER A 514 21.07 7.40 13.05
N ASN A 515 21.38 7.87 14.26
CA ASN A 515 20.45 8.07 15.36
C ASN A 515 19.70 6.79 15.83
N ASN A 516 20.31 5.62 15.68
CA ASN A 516 19.83 4.37 16.28
C ASN A 516 20.78 3.88 17.36
N ASP A 517 20.30 3.13 18.34
CA ASP A 517 21.05 2.80 19.56
C ASP A 517 21.85 1.50 19.38
N LEU A 518 22.75 1.48 18.39
CA LEU A 518 23.52 0.29 17.98
C LEU A 518 24.64 -0.09 18.95
N LYS A 519 25.22 0.89 19.66
CA LYS A 519 26.35 0.74 20.59
C LYS A 519 27.58 0.10 19.93
N ASP A 520 28.62 -0.14 20.72
CA ASP A 520 29.86 -0.77 20.25
C ASP A 520 29.66 -2.21 19.78
N SER A 521 28.75 -2.96 20.41
CA SER A 521 28.44 -4.36 20.07
C SER A 521 27.85 -4.49 18.67
N GLY A 522 26.88 -3.65 18.30
CA GLY A 522 26.30 -3.62 16.96
C GLY A 522 27.31 -3.17 15.91
N VAL A 523 28.08 -2.11 16.21
CA VAL A 523 29.14 -1.61 15.31
C VAL A 523 30.22 -2.64 15.06
N LYS A 524 30.57 -3.46 16.06
CA LYS A 524 31.51 -4.56 15.90
C LYS A 524 31.02 -5.60 14.89
N LEU A 525 29.75 -6.00 14.92
CA LEU A 525 29.17 -6.93 13.94
C LEU A 525 29.27 -6.38 12.52
N ILE A 526 28.92 -5.11 12.32
CA ILE A 526 29.04 -4.44 11.03
C ILE A 526 30.50 -4.38 10.58
N SER A 527 31.42 -4.04 11.50
CA SER A 527 32.88 -4.01 11.23
C SER A 527 33.40 -5.39 10.77
N ASP A 528 32.96 -6.46 11.41
CA ASP A 528 33.31 -7.84 11.04
C ASP A 528 32.76 -8.21 9.65
N ALA A 529 31.58 -7.70 9.27
CA ALA A 529 31.03 -7.88 7.92
C ALA A 529 31.80 -7.12 6.85
N LEU A 530 32.26 -5.90 7.14
CA LEU A 530 33.09 -5.08 6.23
C LEU A 530 34.47 -5.71 5.96
N ASN A 531 34.95 -6.57 6.87
CA ASN A 531 36.18 -7.35 6.70
C ASN A 531 36.05 -8.50 5.68
N THR A 532 34.87 -8.70 5.09
CA THR A 532 34.66 -9.74 4.07
C THR A 532 34.81 -9.16 2.66
N HIS A 533 35.32 -9.97 1.72
CA HIS A 533 35.51 -9.56 0.31
C HIS A 533 34.19 -9.34 -0.46
N ASN A 534 33.06 -9.69 0.14
CA ASN A 534 31.75 -9.63 -0.51
C ASN A 534 31.06 -8.27 -0.32
N SER A 535 31.47 -7.49 0.68
CA SER A 535 30.82 -6.20 0.97
C SER A 535 31.18 -5.16 -0.09
N GLN A 536 30.18 -4.55 -0.72
CA GLN A 536 30.35 -3.46 -1.70
C GLN A 536 30.08 -2.07 -1.08
N LEU A 537 30.08 -1.97 0.26
CA LEU A 537 29.70 -0.75 0.95
C LEU A 537 30.79 0.32 0.83
N HIS A 538 30.42 1.48 0.29
CA HIS A 538 31.28 2.66 0.12
C HIS A 538 31.00 3.73 1.17
N THR A 539 29.75 3.85 1.61
CA THR A 539 29.31 4.87 2.57
C THR A 539 28.60 4.21 3.73
N LEU A 540 29.06 4.50 4.95
CA LEU A 540 28.45 4.04 6.19
C LEU A 540 28.24 5.24 7.12
N ARG A 541 26.99 5.51 7.48
CA ARG A 541 26.65 6.57 8.45
C ARG A 541 26.16 5.95 9.75
N LEU A 542 26.88 6.25 10.82
CA LEU A 542 26.67 5.80 12.20
C LEU A 542 26.58 7.01 13.15
N SER A 543 26.14 8.15 12.62
CA SER A 543 26.08 9.39 13.37
C SER A 543 25.09 9.25 14.53
N GLY A 544 25.49 9.52 15.77
CA GLY A 544 24.59 9.42 16.93
C GLY A 544 24.22 7.98 17.34
N CYS A 545 25.05 6.99 17.04
CA CYS A 545 24.79 5.58 17.31
C CYS A 545 25.28 5.05 18.68
N MET A 546 25.64 5.94 19.60
CA MET A 546 26.24 5.61 20.92
C MET A 546 27.56 4.84 20.79
N VAL A 547 28.33 5.15 19.76
CA VAL A 547 29.63 4.51 19.52
C VAL A 547 30.67 5.12 20.46
N THR A 548 31.47 4.29 21.11
CA THR A 548 32.60 4.71 21.93
C THR A 548 33.94 4.41 21.23
N ASP A 549 35.03 4.56 21.95
CA ASP A 549 36.36 4.18 21.49
C ASP A 549 36.47 2.67 21.18
N GLU A 550 35.67 1.80 21.78
CA GLU A 550 35.65 0.36 21.49
C GLU A 550 35.09 0.06 20.09
N GLY A 551 33.95 0.63 19.73
CA GLY A 551 33.37 0.51 18.39
C GLY A 551 34.27 1.16 17.34
N CYS A 552 34.90 2.30 17.67
CA CYS A 552 35.90 2.92 16.82
C CYS A 552 37.12 2.03 16.55
N CYS A 553 37.60 1.28 17.56
CA CYS A 553 38.67 0.32 17.38
C CYS A 553 38.27 -0.80 16.39
N SER A 554 37.03 -1.26 16.47
CA SER A 554 36.49 -2.29 15.57
C SER A 554 36.42 -1.78 14.13
N LEU A 555 35.92 -0.56 13.92
CA LEU A 555 35.89 0.09 12.61
C LEU A 555 37.29 0.37 12.06
N ALA A 556 38.23 0.82 12.90
CA ALA A 556 39.61 1.05 12.49
C ALA A 556 40.27 -0.25 12.00
N SER A 557 40.05 -1.36 12.70
CA SER A 557 40.50 -2.69 12.27
C SER A 557 39.91 -3.07 10.90
N ALA A 558 38.61 -2.81 10.69
CA ALA A 558 37.95 -3.08 9.41
C ALA A 558 38.50 -2.23 8.25
N LEU A 559 38.79 -0.96 8.52
CA LEU A 559 39.40 -0.04 7.55
C LEU A 559 40.86 -0.36 7.23
N SER A 560 41.60 -0.99 8.15
CA SER A 560 42.95 -1.48 7.88
C SER A 560 42.98 -2.70 6.95
N SER A 561 41.85 -3.39 6.75
CA SER A 561 41.78 -4.56 5.89
C SER A 561 41.80 -4.18 4.41
N GLN A 562 42.56 -4.94 3.60
CA GLN A 562 42.61 -4.76 2.14
C GLN A 562 41.27 -5.10 1.45
N SER A 563 40.33 -5.72 2.15
CA SER A 563 39.01 -6.10 1.63
C SER A 563 37.98 -4.97 1.69
N SER A 564 38.26 -3.87 2.39
CA SER A 564 37.26 -2.82 2.63
C SER A 564 37.13 -1.87 1.43
N HIS A 565 35.90 -1.77 0.92
CA HIS A 565 35.51 -0.80 -0.11
C HIS A 565 34.98 0.52 0.48
N LEU A 566 34.94 0.65 1.82
CA LEU A 566 34.42 1.84 2.49
C LEU A 566 35.29 3.05 2.12
N ARG A 567 34.67 4.21 1.90
CA ARG A 567 35.30 5.49 1.53
C ARG A 567 34.77 6.64 2.38
N GLU A 568 33.49 6.60 2.73
CA GLU A 568 32.85 7.60 3.60
C GLU A 568 32.36 6.92 4.89
N LEU A 569 32.78 7.46 6.03
CA LEU A 569 32.33 7.02 7.35
C LEU A 569 31.95 8.22 8.20
N ASP A 570 30.67 8.31 8.57
CA ASP A 570 30.18 9.32 9.49
C ASP A 570 29.97 8.74 10.89
N LEU A 571 30.79 9.18 11.84
CA LEU A 571 30.75 8.89 13.26
C LEU A 571 30.46 10.14 14.09
N SER A 572 29.97 11.23 13.48
CA SER A 572 29.61 12.44 14.21
C SER A 572 28.59 12.16 15.31
N TYR A 573 28.56 13.02 16.33
CA TYR A 573 27.63 12.89 17.46
C TYR A 573 27.77 11.57 18.25
N ASN A 574 28.97 10.98 18.33
CA ASN A 574 29.29 9.80 19.17
C ASN A 574 30.28 10.15 20.30
N HIS A 575 30.77 9.17 21.05
CA HIS A 575 31.75 9.36 22.14
C HIS A 575 33.14 8.80 21.79
N THR A 576 33.83 9.43 20.84
CA THR A 576 35.03 8.86 20.18
C THR A 576 36.34 9.57 20.57
N GLN A 577 36.61 9.72 21.87
CA GLN A 577 37.64 10.65 22.36
C GLN A 577 39.09 10.23 22.03
N HIS A 578 39.45 8.96 22.24
CA HIS A 578 40.86 8.51 22.16
C HIS A 578 41.21 7.83 20.83
N THR A 579 40.28 7.10 20.22
CA THR A 579 40.54 6.28 19.02
C THR A 579 40.38 7.07 17.71
N THR A 580 39.88 8.31 17.77
CA THR A 580 39.75 9.21 16.61
C THR A 580 41.06 9.37 15.83
N GLN A 581 42.21 9.47 16.51
CA GLN A 581 43.50 9.62 15.82
C GLN A 581 43.87 8.38 15.00
N GLN A 582 43.53 7.18 15.48
CA GLN A 582 43.78 5.93 14.77
C GLN A 582 42.91 5.83 13.51
N LEU A 583 41.61 6.17 13.61
CA LEU A 583 40.72 6.24 12.44
C LEU A 583 41.22 7.27 11.41
N LEU A 584 41.54 8.49 11.84
CA LEU A 584 42.02 9.56 10.95
C LEU A 584 43.40 9.27 10.35
N SER A 585 44.23 8.44 11.00
CA SER A 585 45.53 8.05 10.43
C SER A 585 45.39 7.27 9.11
N HIS A 586 44.27 6.56 8.92
CA HIS A 586 43.99 5.80 7.70
C HIS A 586 43.60 6.69 6.51
N THR A 587 43.06 7.88 6.76
CA THR A 587 42.62 8.82 5.70
C THR A 587 43.67 9.84 5.33
N ARG A 588 44.70 10.02 6.18
CA ARG A 588 45.69 11.10 6.06
C ARG A 588 46.48 11.11 4.74
N ASN A 589 46.46 10.00 4.00
CA ASN A 589 47.21 9.82 2.75
C ASN A 589 46.33 9.47 1.52
N ASP A 590 45.00 9.33 1.66
CA ASP A 590 44.10 9.07 0.53
C ASP A 590 42.97 10.11 0.51
N PRO A 591 42.97 11.05 -0.47
CA PRO A 591 41.96 12.10 -0.56
C PRO A 591 40.56 11.57 -0.88
N ASN A 592 40.42 10.29 -1.26
CA ASN A 592 39.12 9.68 -1.53
C ASN A 592 38.44 9.14 -0.27
N TYR A 593 39.09 9.22 0.90
CA TYR A 593 38.50 8.80 2.17
C TYR A 593 38.06 9.98 3.03
N THR A 594 36.80 9.95 3.46
CA THR A 594 36.20 10.98 4.34
C THR A 594 35.70 10.34 5.64
N ILE A 595 36.25 10.76 6.78
CA ILE A 595 35.79 10.35 8.12
C ILE A 595 35.34 11.60 8.89
N ASN A 596 34.11 11.59 9.38
CA ASN A 596 33.56 12.63 10.26
C ASN A 596 33.40 12.09 11.69
N VAL A 597 33.99 12.78 12.67
CA VAL A 597 33.93 12.44 14.11
C VAL A 597 33.53 13.66 14.96
N SER A 598 32.94 14.66 14.32
CA SER A 598 32.60 15.94 14.96
C SER A 598 31.47 15.81 15.99
N HIS A 599 31.31 16.82 16.84
CA HIS A 599 30.20 16.95 17.80
C HIS A 599 30.09 15.83 18.86
N GLY A 600 31.22 15.17 19.13
CA GLY A 600 31.28 14.12 20.14
C GLY A 600 31.21 14.63 21.59
N GLY A 601 30.89 13.72 22.51
CA GLY A 601 30.76 14.05 23.94
C GLY A 601 30.19 12.89 24.75
N GLU A 602 30.41 12.89 26.06
CA GLU A 602 29.92 11.82 26.96
C GLU A 602 28.40 11.67 26.88
N ARG A 603 27.64 12.78 26.81
CA ARG A 603 26.17 12.76 26.62
C ARG A 603 25.68 11.98 25.38
N ARG A 604 26.56 11.67 24.42
CA ARG A 604 26.20 10.90 23.21
C ARG A 604 25.98 9.41 23.47
N ILE A 605 26.37 8.91 24.64
CA ILE A 605 26.10 7.53 25.07
C ILE A 605 24.70 7.35 25.68
N THR A 606 23.89 8.41 25.76
CA THR A 606 22.49 8.32 26.19
C THR A 606 21.63 7.73 25.07
N ALA A 607 20.61 6.94 25.43
CA ALA A 607 19.68 6.32 24.48
C ALA A 607 18.73 7.35 23.83
N GLY A 608 18.31 7.08 22.60
CA GLY A 608 17.32 7.86 21.86
C GLY A 608 17.68 9.35 21.70
N LEU A 609 16.67 10.19 21.46
CA LEU A 609 16.89 11.62 21.19
C LEU A 609 17.42 12.42 22.38
N HIS A 610 17.35 11.85 23.60
CA HIS A 610 17.92 12.45 24.82
C HIS A 610 19.41 12.72 24.71
N LYS A 611 20.13 12.00 23.84
CA LYS A 611 21.54 12.29 23.55
C LYS A 611 21.77 13.67 22.94
N TYR A 612 20.71 14.32 22.45
CA TYR A 612 20.70 15.70 21.90
C TYR A 612 20.05 16.72 22.83
N ALA A 613 19.79 16.35 24.10
CA ALA A 613 19.08 17.21 25.04
C ALA A 613 19.75 18.59 25.20
N VAL A 614 18.95 19.63 25.04
CA VAL A 614 19.32 21.03 25.33
C VAL A 614 18.51 21.56 26.50
N ASP A 615 19.13 22.42 27.30
CA ASP A 615 18.47 23.12 28.39
C ASP A 615 18.03 24.50 27.89
N LEU A 616 16.74 24.79 27.99
CA LEU A 616 16.12 25.99 27.42
C LEU A 616 15.51 26.84 28.54
N THR A 617 15.53 28.16 28.34
CA THR A 617 14.88 29.14 29.23
C THR A 617 14.10 30.17 28.42
N LEU A 618 12.97 30.61 28.97
CA LEU A 618 12.08 31.58 28.35
C LEU A 618 12.68 32.99 28.40
N ASP A 619 12.67 33.70 27.28
CA ASP A 619 13.21 35.06 27.19
C ASP A 619 12.17 36.14 27.51
N LEU A 620 12.25 36.66 28.74
CA LEU A 620 11.44 37.79 29.25
C LEU A 620 11.47 39.03 28.35
N ASN A 621 12.50 39.22 27.52
CA ASN A 621 12.58 40.34 26.59
C ASN A 621 11.66 40.17 25.37
N THR A 622 11.29 38.93 25.05
CA THR A 622 10.38 38.61 23.95
C THR A 622 8.95 38.38 24.42
N THR A 623 8.75 37.97 25.67
CA THR A 623 7.46 37.56 26.25
C THR A 623 6.37 38.64 26.14
N HIS A 624 5.21 38.29 25.59
CA HIS A 624 4.04 39.16 25.61
C HIS A 624 3.60 39.55 27.03
N THR A 625 3.10 40.77 27.24
CA THR A 625 2.78 41.29 28.59
C THR A 625 1.65 40.53 29.29
N GLN A 626 0.77 39.84 28.57
CA GLN A 626 -0.27 38.95 29.14
C GLN A 626 0.18 37.50 29.34
N LEU A 627 1.48 37.22 29.23
CA LEU A 627 2.07 35.94 29.61
C LEU A 627 2.85 36.12 30.91
N LYS A 628 2.65 35.21 31.86
CA LYS A 628 3.42 35.17 33.10
C LYS A 628 4.42 34.03 33.03
N VAL A 629 5.70 34.37 33.19
CA VAL A 629 6.81 33.43 33.30
C VAL A 629 7.06 33.07 34.77
N SER A 630 7.21 31.78 35.06
CA SER A 630 7.48 31.24 36.41
C SER A 630 8.44 30.04 36.35
N GLU A 631 8.69 29.41 37.51
CA GLU A 631 9.53 28.20 37.65
C GLU A 631 10.92 28.41 37.01
N GLU A 632 11.66 29.42 37.46
CA GLU A 632 13.02 29.74 36.98
C GLU A 632 13.08 29.95 35.45
N ASN A 633 12.07 30.61 34.88
CA ASN A 633 11.91 30.82 33.44
C ASN A 633 11.71 29.53 32.61
N ARG A 634 11.08 28.51 33.19
CA ARG A 634 10.75 27.26 32.50
C ARG A 634 9.26 27.10 32.19
N LYS A 635 8.39 27.84 32.87
CA LYS A 635 6.93 27.75 32.66
C LYS A 635 6.31 29.08 32.23
N ILE A 636 5.39 29.03 31.27
CA ILE A 636 4.51 30.13 30.88
C ILE A 636 3.05 29.79 31.13
N THR A 637 2.30 30.79 31.57
CA THR A 637 0.83 30.75 31.74
C THR A 637 0.23 32.03 31.18
N ARG A 638 -0.94 31.95 30.54
CA ARG A 638 -1.65 33.15 30.11
C ARG A 638 -2.46 33.74 31.26
N VAL A 639 -2.45 35.06 31.38
CA VAL A 639 -3.14 35.79 32.45
C VAL A 639 -3.83 37.03 31.88
N SER A 640 -4.98 37.42 32.44
CA SER A 640 -5.71 38.60 31.98
C SER A 640 -4.95 39.90 32.28
N GLU A 641 -4.27 39.95 33.44
CA GLU A 641 -3.53 41.12 33.91
C GLU A 641 -2.17 41.28 33.20
N SER A 642 -1.88 42.50 32.75
CA SER A 642 -0.59 42.82 32.12
C SER A 642 0.55 42.77 33.14
N GLN A 643 1.53 41.92 32.87
CA GLN A 643 2.75 41.77 33.66
C GLN A 643 3.68 42.98 33.45
N SER A 644 4.34 43.41 34.52
CA SER A 644 5.22 44.59 34.51
C SER A 644 6.63 44.24 33.99
N TYR A 645 6.74 43.92 32.70
CA TYR A 645 8.03 43.72 32.05
C TYR A 645 8.60 45.03 31.50
N PRO A 646 9.94 45.23 31.53
CA PRO A 646 10.57 46.40 30.89
C PRO A 646 10.25 46.45 29.38
N ASP A 647 10.05 47.64 28.84
CA ASP A 647 9.88 47.78 27.39
C ASP A 647 11.11 47.28 26.63
N HIS A 648 10.89 46.58 25.52
CA HIS A 648 11.95 45.96 24.74
C HIS A 648 11.55 45.84 23.25
N PRO A 649 12.45 46.16 22.30
CA PRO A 649 12.14 46.10 20.87
C PRO A 649 11.76 44.70 20.39
N ASP A 650 12.29 43.66 21.03
CA ASP A 650 12.00 42.25 20.67
C ASP A 650 10.74 41.68 21.35
N ARG A 651 9.97 42.49 22.09
CA ARG A 651 8.75 42.02 22.77
C ARG A 651 7.61 41.78 21.77
N PHE A 652 6.93 40.64 21.86
CA PHE A 652 5.63 40.47 21.19
C PHE A 652 4.58 41.36 21.87
N ASP A 653 3.88 42.20 21.12
CA ASP A 653 2.87 43.13 21.63
C ASP A 653 1.44 42.87 21.10
N VAL A 654 1.31 42.03 20.07
CA VAL A 654 0.02 41.59 19.52
C VAL A 654 -0.30 40.15 19.93
N CYS A 655 0.62 39.22 19.67
CA CYS A 655 0.38 37.79 19.87
C CYS A 655 0.89 37.32 21.24
N HIS A 656 0.15 36.44 21.92
CA HIS A 656 0.52 35.83 23.20
C HIS A 656 1.66 34.81 23.05
N GLN A 657 2.83 35.30 22.64
CA GLN A 657 4.00 34.51 22.24
C GLN A 657 5.24 34.82 23.07
N VAL A 658 6.17 33.87 23.07
CA VAL A 658 7.49 34.00 23.68
C VAL A 658 8.51 33.13 22.92
N LEU A 659 9.76 33.58 22.88
CA LEU A 659 10.90 32.78 22.42
C LEU A 659 11.77 32.34 23.59
N CYS A 660 12.47 31.22 23.42
CA CYS A 660 13.56 30.83 24.29
C CYS A 660 14.82 31.66 24.00
N ARG A 661 15.66 31.84 25.02
CA ARG A 661 16.89 32.64 24.96
C ARG A 661 17.96 31.95 24.12
N GLU A 662 18.10 30.65 24.32
CA GLU A 662 19.14 29.82 23.71
C GLU A 662 18.92 29.67 22.21
N SER A 663 20.03 29.57 21.49
CA SER A 663 20.00 29.33 20.05
C SER A 663 20.15 27.83 19.80
N LEU A 664 19.30 27.26 18.95
CA LEU A 664 19.37 25.86 18.58
C LEU A 664 20.50 25.70 17.55
N THR A 665 21.51 24.90 17.87
CA THR A 665 22.71 24.71 17.04
C THR A 665 23.02 23.22 16.84
N GLY A 666 23.30 22.81 15.61
CA GLY A 666 23.54 21.41 15.25
C GLY A 666 22.29 20.54 15.44
N ARG A 667 22.40 19.49 16.27
CA ARG A 667 21.28 18.65 16.69
C ARG A 667 20.81 19.01 18.09
N CYS A 668 19.53 19.30 18.24
CA CYS A 668 18.91 19.68 19.52
C CYS A 668 17.64 18.87 19.75
N TYR A 669 17.41 18.47 20.99
CA TYR A 669 16.18 17.84 21.45
C TYR A 669 15.70 18.47 22.76
N TRP A 670 14.41 18.72 22.90
CA TRP A 670 13.80 19.12 24.17
C TRP A 670 12.36 18.60 24.25
N GLU A 671 11.86 18.50 25.48
CA GLU A 671 10.48 18.13 25.76
C GLU A 671 9.76 19.27 26.48
N THR A 672 8.46 19.41 26.18
CA THR A 672 7.58 20.36 26.84
C THR A 672 6.28 19.70 27.25
N GLU A 673 5.86 19.96 28.48
CA GLU A 673 4.51 19.66 28.95
C GLU A 673 3.60 20.84 28.73
N TRP A 674 2.34 20.58 28.41
CA TRP A 674 1.34 21.63 28.24
C TRP A 674 0.03 21.29 28.94
N SER A 675 -0.79 22.30 29.17
CA SER A 675 -2.15 22.17 29.72
C SER A 675 -3.08 23.19 29.09
N GLY A 676 -4.38 23.06 29.35
CA GLY A 676 -5.42 23.91 28.77
C GLY A 676 -5.87 23.44 27.39
N SER A 677 -6.63 24.32 26.72
CA SER A 677 -7.37 23.96 25.50
C SER A 677 -6.52 23.92 24.23
N GLU A 678 -5.61 24.88 24.04
CA GLU A 678 -4.80 24.99 22.82
C GLU A 678 -3.48 25.75 23.07
N VAL A 679 -2.36 25.17 22.61
CA VAL A 679 -1.03 25.79 22.61
C VAL A 679 -0.30 25.51 21.30
N ASP A 680 0.60 26.40 20.91
CA ASP A 680 1.56 26.11 19.85
C ASP A 680 2.95 25.90 20.43
N ILE A 681 3.60 24.84 19.96
CA ILE A 681 5.01 24.54 20.21
C ILE A 681 5.76 24.77 18.91
N SER A 682 6.68 25.72 18.91
CA SER A 682 7.25 26.27 17.69
C SER A 682 8.76 26.30 17.68
N VAL A 683 9.31 26.29 16.47
CA VAL A 683 10.69 26.68 16.18
C VAL A 683 10.64 27.85 15.20
N SER A 684 11.39 28.90 15.48
CA SER A 684 11.37 30.11 14.67
C SER A 684 12.76 30.72 14.53
N TYR A 685 12.96 31.46 13.44
CA TYR A 685 14.09 32.38 13.35
C TYR A 685 13.96 33.55 14.31
N LYS A 686 15.09 34.02 14.84
CA LYS A 686 15.13 35.21 15.70
C LYS A 686 14.64 36.49 15.00
N SER A 687 14.52 36.51 13.67
CA SER A 687 14.08 37.65 12.87
C SER A 687 12.58 37.72 12.59
N ILE A 688 11.76 36.86 13.22
CA ILE A 688 10.29 36.91 13.10
C ILE A 688 9.74 38.30 13.46
N GLU A 689 8.70 38.76 12.76
CA GLU A 689 8.02 40.01 13.08
C GLU A 689 7.27 39.87 14.43
N ARG A 690 7.22 40.95 15.23
CA ARG A 690 6.66 40.88 16.60
C ARG A 690 5.69 41.99 16.96
N LYS A 691 5.50 42.97 16.06
CA LYS A 691 4.91 44.28 16.35
C LYS A 691 3.62 44.61 15.60
N ARG A 692 3.36 43.91 14.50
CA ARG A 692 2.21 44.17 13.62
C ARG A 692 1.20 43.07 13.77
N GLU A 693 -0.09 43.40 13.69
CA GLU A 693 -1.17 42.42 13.67
C GLU A 693 -1.34 41.88 12.24
N ASN A 694 -0.51 40.89 11.89
CA ASN A 694 -0.57 40.19 10.62
C ASN A 694 -0.06 38.74 10.74
N ALA A 695 -0.17 37.96 9.67
CA ALA A 695 0.31 36.58 9.62
C ALA A 695 1.83 36.47 9.89
N ASP A 696 2.61 37.50 9.54
CA ASP A 696 4.07 37.53 9.70
C ASP A 696 4.51 37.50 11.17
N SER A 697 3.63 37.89 12.11
CA SER A 697 3.94 37.90 13.53
C SER A 697 3.53 36.65 14.30
N VAL A 698 2.77 35.73 13.70
CA VAL A 698 2.21 34.55 14.37
C VAL A 698 3.03 33.31 13.99
N PHE A 699 3.45 32.50 14.97
CA PHE A 699 4.18 31.27 14.68
C PHE A 699 3.37 30.31 13.79
N GLY A 700 4.01 29.75 12.76
CA GLY A 700 3.41 28.85 11.78
C GLY A 700 2.68 29.54 10.61
N TYR A 701 2.36 30.84 10.71
CA TYR A 701 1.66 31.59 9.65
C TYR A 701 2.60 32.31 8.68
N ASN A 702 3.91 32.13 8.84
CA ASN A 702 4.95 32.74 8.03
C ASN A 702 6.03 31.72 7.64
N ASP A 703 6.92 32.13 6.75
CA ASP A 703 8.05 31.33 6.26
C ASP A 703 9.24 31.27 7.23
N LYS A 704 9.17 31.96 8.37
CA LYS A 704 10.21 32.03 9.40
C LYS A 704 9.96 31.15 10.62
N SER A 705 8.86 30.42 10.65
CA SER A 705 8.47 29.61 11.80
C SER A 705 7.71 28.34 11.41
N TRP A 706 7.91 27.31 12.21
CA TRP A 706 7.28 26.00 12.09
C TRP A 706 6.66 25.66 13.42
N SER A 707 5.38 25.34 13.41
CA SER A 707 4.58 25.17 14.61
C SER A 707 3.89 23.81 14.62
N LEU A 708 3.80 23.23 15.81
CA LEU A 708 2.86 22.17 16.15
C LEU A 708 1.83 22.75 17.11
N ARG A 709 0.60 22.84 16.63
CA ARG A 709 -0.57 23.16 17.43
C ARG A 709 -1.04 21.92 18.17
N CYS A 710 -1.12 22.02 19.48
CA CYS A 710 -1.54 20.97 20.39
C CYS A 710 -2.90 21.32 20.99
N SER A 711 -3.86 20.40 20.87
CA SER A 711 -5.17 20.47 21.52
C SER A 711 -5.49 19.13 22.18
N ASP A 712 -6.55 19.09 22.99
CA ASP A 712 -6.99 17.86 23.68
C ASP A 712 -7.37 16.71 22.73
N HIS A 713 -7.70 17.03 21.47
CA HIS A 713 -8.24 16.05 20.52
C HIS A 713 -7.38 15.85 19.27
N THR A 714 -6.57 16.84 18.89
CA THR A 714 -5.84 16.83 17.62
C THR A 714 -4.51 17.56 17.70
N PHE A 715 -3.59 17.18 16.82
CA PHE A 715 -2.40 17.95 16.52
C PHE A 715 -2.49 18.52 15.11
N THR A 716 -2.00 19.74 14.91
CA THR A 716 -1.93 20.34 13.57
C THR A 716 -0.56 20.97 13.34
N ALA A 717 0.13 20.56 12.28
CA ALA A 717 1.42 21.12 11.89
C ALA A 717 1.21 22.32 10.95
N HIS A 718 1.68 23.51 11.36
CA HIS A 718 1.58 24.75 10.58
C HIS A 718 2.93 25.33 10.15
N HIS A 719 3.03 25.74 8.88
CA HIS A 719 4.14 26.52 8.33
C HIS A 719 3.69 27.34 7.13
N ASN A 720 4.10 28.61 7.04
CA ASN A 720 3.77 29.51 5.94
C ASN A 720 2.27 29.53 5.58
N ASN A 721 1.41 29.56 6.61
CA ASN A 721 -0.05 29.53 6.47
C ASN A 721 -0.62 28.25 5.84
N ASN A 722 0.19 27.21 5.64
CA ASN A 722 -0.26 25.88 5.31
C ASN A 722 -0.39 25.05 6.59
N GLN A 723 -1.47 24.26 6.66
CA GLN A 723 -1.76 23.39 7.80
C GLN A 723 -1.85 21.92 7.37
N THR A 724 -1.37 21.02 8.22
CA THR A 724 -1.50 19.57 8.06
C THR A 724 -2.11 19.01 9.34
N HIS A 725 -3.33 18.49 9.25
CA HIS A 725 -3.98 17.80 10.38
C HIS A 725 -3.34 16.44 10.62
N ILE A 726 -3.09 16.13 11.90
CA ILE A 726 -2.42 14.91 12.32
C ILE A 726 -3.40 14.10 13.18
N SER A 727 -3.90 13.01 12.60
CA SER A 727 -4.75 12.05 13.31
C SER A 727 -3.90 11.16 14.21
N VAL A 728 -4.15 11.20 15.52
CA VAL A 728 -3.49 10.39 16.56
C VAL A 728 -4.55 9.64 17.34
N SER A 729 -4.27 8.39 17.73
CA SER A 729 -5.19 7.54 18.49
C SER A 729 -5.58 8.15 19.85
N PRO A 730 -6.76 7.81 20.42
CA PRO A 730 -7.23 8.38 21.69
C PRO A 730 -6.26 8.10 22.85
N GLY A 731 -5.84 9.17 23.54
CA GLY A 731 -4.87 9.10 24.64
C GLY A 731 -3.76 10.15 24.53
N VAL A 732 -4.08 11.36 24.07
CA VAL A 732 -3.11 12.44 23.81
C VAL A 732 -2.28 12.71 25.06
N CYS A 733 -1.00 12.38 24.99
CA CYS A 733 -0.06 12.76 26.03
C CYS A 733 0.16 14.26 25.92
N LYS A 734 -0.04 14.99 27.03
CA LYS A 734 0.20 16.43 27.08
C LYS A 734 1.68 16.80 27.18
N ARG A 735 2.54 15.97 26.61
CA ARG A 735 3.98 16.18 26.49
C ARG A 735 4.39 15.98 25.04
N ALA A 736 5.11 16.95 24.51
CA ALA A 736 5.62 16.92 23.15
C ALA A 736 7.15 17.05 23.16
N GLY A 737 7.79 16.25 22.31
CA GLY A 737 9.22 16.29 22.06
C GLY A 737 9.49 16.98 20.73
N VAL A 738 10.54 17.81 20.67
CA VAL A 738 10.95 18.52 19.46
C VAL A 738 12.40 18.18 19.17
N TYR A 739 12.67 17.74 17.95
CA TYR A 739 14.00 17.41 17.47
C TYR A 739 14.35 18.27 16.25
N VAL A 740 15.53 18.88 16.27
CA VAL A 740 16.06 19.64 15.16
C VAL A 740 17.39 19.03 14.74
N ASP A 741 17.56 18.73 13.46
CA ASP A 741 18.86 18.53 12.81
C ASP A 741 19.05 19.63 11.76
N GLN A 742 19.82 20.66 12.12
CA GLN A 742 20.05 21.79 11.23
C GLN A 742 20.82 21.40 9.96
N SER A 743 21.69 20.39 10.04
CA SER A 743 22.53 19.99 8.91
C SER A 743 21.75 19.18 7.88
N ALA A 744 20.84 18.32 8.36
CA ALA A 744 19.90 17.59 7.52
C ALA A 744 18.71 18.45 7.05
N GLY A 745 18.52 19.61 7.69
CA GLY A 745 17.36 20.47 7.41
C GLY A 745 16.06 19.84 7.89
N THR A 746 16.07 19.13 9.02
CA THR A 746 14.89 18.45 9.57
C THR A 746 14.46 19.03 10.90
N LEU A 747 13.14 19.16 11.06
CA LEU A 747 12.49 19.49 12.32
C LEU A 747 11.35 18.51 12.55
N SER A 748 11.44 17.71 13.60
CA SER A 748 10.47 16.66 13.93
C SER A 748 9.79 16.92 15.26
N PHE A 749 8.49 16.65 15.29
CA PHE A 749 7.64 16.73 16.46
C PHE A 749 7.17 15.33 16.86
N TYR A 750 7.13 15.08 18.16
CA TYR A 750 6.75 13.80 18.75
C TYR A 750 5.74 14.01 19.89
N SER A 751 4.80 13.11 20.04
CA SER A 751 4.06 12.92 21.29
C SER A 751 4.89 12.02 22.21
N VAL A 752 5.02 12.38 23.48
CA VAL A 752 5.86 11.66 24.45
C VAL A 752 4.97 11.04 25.52
N SER A 753 5.01 9.70 25.65
CA SER A 753 4.24 9.00 26.68
C SER A 753 4.85 9.17 28.08
N ASP A 754 4.09 8.79 29.11
CA ASP A 754 4.60 8.69 30.48
C ASP A 754 5.78 7.71 30.63
N THR A 755 5.89 6.74 29.70
CA THR A 755 7.03 5.81 29.60
C THR A 755 8.18 6.35 28.75
N HIS A 756 8.16 7.63 28.39
CA HIS A 756 9.13 8.29 27.49
C HIS A 756 9.23 7.66 26.09
N THR A 757 8.17 6.99 25.64
CA THR A 757 8.09 6.47 24.27
C THR A 757 7.73 7.61 23.33
N LEU A 758 8.49 7.75 22.24
CA LEU A 758 8.27 8.78 21.22
C LEU A 758 7.35 8.26 20.12
N THR A 759 6.22 8.92 19.92
CA THR A 759 5.35 8.71 18.77
C THR A 759 5.54 9.88 17.81
N HIS A 760 6.09 9.62 16.62
CA HIS A 760 6.28 10.64 15.59
C HIS A 760 4.94 11.28 15.18
N LEU A 761 4.89 12.61 15.12
CA LEU A 761 3.73 13.39 14.71
C LEU A 761 3.93 14.00 13.33
N HIS A 762 5.02 14.75 13.14
CA HIS A 762 5.29 15.47 11.89
C HIS A 762 6.78 15.78 11.73
N THR A 763 7.24 15.89 10.48
CA THR A 763 8.60 16.36 10.15
C THR A 763 8.54 17.39 9.04
N TYR A 764 9.11 18.57 9.27
CA TYR A 764 9.42 19.55 8.24
C TYR A 764 10.80 19.28 7.64
N TYR A 765 10.89 19.42 6.32
CA TYR A 765 12.13 19.41 5.57
C TYR A 765 12.37 20.81 5.02
N THR A 766 13.42 21.48 5.48
CA THR A 766 13.73 22.85 5.09
C THR A 766 15.20 23.16 5.29
N LYS A 767 15.75 24.01 4.42
CA LYS A 767 17.08 24.54 4.61
C LYS A 767 17.01 25.72 5.57
N PHE A 768 17.46 25.52 6.80
CA PHE A 768 17.53 26.60 7.77
C PHE A 768 18.60 27.63 7.37
N THR A 769 18.21 28.89 7.25
CA THR A 769 19.08 29.99 6.78
C THR A 769 19.50 30.96 7.88
N GLU A 770 18.80 30.95 9.02
CA GLU A 770 19.07 31.82 10.16
C GLU A 770 19.14 31.01 11.47
N THR A 771 19.55 31.71 12.54
CA THR A 771 19.59 31.13 13.88
C THR A 771 18.18 30.80 14.38
N LEU A 772 17.99 29.53 14.75
CA LEU A 772 16.75 29.02 15.30
C LEU A 772 16.66 29.21 16.81
N CYS A 773 15.44 29.42 17.29
CA CYS A 773 15.06 29.40 18.70
C CYS A 773 13.72 28.66 18.86
N ALA A 774 13.55 27.99 19.99
CA ALA A 774 12.24 27.47 20.38
C ALA A 774 11.30 28.62 20.76
N GLY A 775 9.99 28.43 20.59
CA GLY A 775 8.98 29.41 20.94
C GLY A 775 7.63 28.77 21.23
N PHE A 776 6.75 29.53 21.88
CA PHE A 776 5.45 29.05 22.33
C PHE A 776 4.36 30.11 22.17
N THR A 777 3.14 29.69 21.83
CA THR A 777 1.92 30.53 21.78
C THR A 777 0.85 29.95 22.69
N LEU A 778 0.18 30.79 23.49
CA LEU A 778 -0.95 30.39 24.36
C LEU A 778 -2.24 31.11 23.93
N TYR A 779 -3.24 30.34 23.50
CA TYR A 779 -4.49 30.90 22.94
C TYR A 779 -5.59 31.17 23.96
N HIS A 780 -5.50 30.61 25.16
CA HIS A 780 -6.55 30.65 26.20
C HIS A 780 -5.95 30.81 27.61
N GLU A 781 -6.74 31.32 28.58
CA GLU A 781 -6.27 31.61 29.95
C GLU A 781 -6.01 30.36 30.79
N ASP A 782 -6.59 29.23 30.42
CA ASP A 782 -6.33 27.91 31.01
C ASP A 782 -5.04 27.26 30.48
N ALA A 783 -4.43 27.85 29.44
CA ALA A 783 -3.28 27.30 28.76
C ALA A 783 -1.97 27.55 29.53
N SER A 784 -1.13 26.51 29.60
CA SER A 784 0.24 26.62 30.11
C SER A 784 1.19 25.74 29.32
N VAL A 785 2.45 26.14 29.27
CA VAL A 785 3.55 25.33 28.72
C VAL A 785 4.71 25.36 29.71
N CYS A 786 5.28 24.19 29.99
CA CYS A 786 6.44 24.01 30.85
C CYS A 786 7.54 23.24 30.10
N LEU A 787 8.74 23.80 30.05
CA LEU A 787 9.94 23.12 29.57
C LEU A 787 10.31 22.02 30.57
N CYS A 788 10.57 20.79 30.11
CA CYS A 788 10.99 19.67 30.97
C CYS A 788 12.47 19.80 31.37
N ASP A 789 12.84 19.34 32.58
CA ASP A 789 14.25 19.29 33.01
C ASP A 789 14.92 18.02 32.50
N MET A 790 15.60 18.14 31.37
CA MET A 790 16.29 17.02 30.72
C MET A 790 17.51 16.52 31.50
N ASN A 791 18.09 17.31 32.42
CA ASN A 791 19.24 16.88 33.22
C ASN A 791 18.81 15.93 34.37
N SER A 792 17.60 16.09 34.89
CA SER A 792 17.03 15.17 35.89
C SER A 792 16.81 13.76 35.32
N LEU A 793 16.35 13.67 34.07
CA LEU A 793 16.13 12.42 33.33
C LEU A 793 17.45 11.70 33.03
N TYR A 794 18.51 12.46 32.70
CA TYR A 794 19.86 11.90 32.51
C TYR A 794 20.40 11.25 33.78
N ARG A 795 20.24 11.90 34.95
CA ARG A 795 20.76 11.38 36.24
C ARG A 795 19.99 10.17 36.79
N ALA A 796 18.73 9.99 36.41
CA ALA A 796 17.94 8.81 36.78
C ALA A 796 18.30 7.56 35.95
N SER A 797 19.02 7.74 34.84
CA SER A 797 19.34 6.70 33.84
C SER A 797 20.79 6.21 33.92
N CYS A 798 21.64 6.83 34.76
CA CYS A 798 23.04 6.47 34.98
C CYS A 798 23.23 5.59 36.21
#